data_AF-A0A841GWH0-F1
#
_entry.id   AF-A0A841GWH0-F1
#
_cell.length_a   1.000
_cell.length_b   1.000
_cell.length_c   1.000
_cell.angle_alpha   90.00
_cell.angle_beta   90.00
_cell.angle_gamma   90.00
#
_symmetry.space_group_name_H-M   'P 1'
#
loop_
_entity.id
_entity.type
_entity.pdbx_description
1 polymer ?
#
loop_
_entity_poly.entity_id
_entity_poly.type
_entity_poly.pdbx_seq_one_letter_code
_entity_poly.pdbx_strand_id
1 'polypeptide(L)'
;MLLLRAPDRAPADPPLFAIDPTTPSTVELADGRAHLVPHGVDGAAMILEIERPADHEDGAVPGHSALAAGTSLGSALGAFFSVARPADEQPRALEVRFPALWCPAGEPMLQRLFAPLGYAITAARLPVSPDQPGGQSPFLHVRLAGTQRLADLLSHLRVFLPFFDDRPSGGLTPDDARALWDHGRAWLAEHPEHDLLARRLLQREQGHALHDQRHDAVLAALVASGARRVLDLGCGSGGLLGRLAREPRFREVVGVEVARDELALAAARLEPGGPGRVLHGSLTYRDARLRGYDAAALVEVIEHLDPPQLAALEGAVWDEARPATVVVTTPNAEYNALFDQPGARRMRHPDHRFEWTRGEFRAWAQGVAGRHRYAVRFAPAGPEDAQAGPLTQMAIFNRLDAAARPGMDDGGTTGVRDDAIHLDALAGDRTILTRVGGEVFIAGEQAAAALEMMSRFAVDPRWLIHLPPSTPVAPASPAAGDGVRAALAYFRASGIAEIDVQRLRSGTRVMAIVCRDAAVARRRFGVAEGETGSVYTAAGRAYFADRDAEEHFLARVRAALDGAGTWDRLATDWIALEGVMGPAMMRGLNLRTGAPRALYSAVAMAARATLAAEEEVLASASGDAVARLAARVRERAARLIAYEEACGRAEPPVHAPDGLRLAPLRIVAAEGDVYADRDPHWHREQLAPLIHAAPRTLAHTEHAAFSLADPAADGAVLAWADEAGAGVVIHPSTGTAIAVPVKCWSEAALRLADGPLPPLSSPREPHALAGDADAAMRQWALSMEALDRHRRGEPLERVHQCIFAALALKLGA
;
A
#
# COMPACT_ATOMS: atom_id res chain seq x y z
N MET A 1 16.01 -17.43 13.05
CA MET A 1 16.95 -18.50 13.44
C MET A 1 16.28 -19.87 13.34
N LEU A 2 17.04 -20.90 12.99
CA LEU A 2 16.68 -22.32 13.09
C LEU A 2 17.76 -23.04 13.91
N LEU A 3 17.36 -23.87 14.89
CA LEU A 3 18.28 -24.70 15.66
C LEU A 3 18.06 -26.18 15.34
N LEU A 4 19.13 -26.91 15.02
CA LEU A 4 19.10 -28.33 14.68
C LEU A 4 20.06 -29.12 15.58
N ARG A 5 19.58 -30.21 16.18
CA ARG A 5 20.35 -31.05 17.11
C ARG A 5 20.08 -32.54 16.88
N ALA A 6 21.03 -33.39 17.27
CA ALA A 6 20.82 -34.82 17.45
C ALA A 6 20.95 -35.20 18.93
N PRO A 7 19.85 -35.21 19.70
CA PRO A 7 19.90 -35.31 21.17
C PRO A 7 20.43 -36.65 21.70
N ASP A 8 20.28 -37.74 20.95
CA ASP A 8 20.67 -39.10 21.37
C ASP A 8 22.02 -39.56 20.78
N ARG A 9 22.81 -38.63 20.24
CA ARG A 9 24.09 -38.98 19.59
C ARG A 9 25.13 -39.41 20.63
N ALA A 10 25.75 -40.56 20.41
CA ALA A 10 26.87 -40.99 21.24
C ALA A 10 28.16 -40.26 20.82
N PRO A 11 29.14 -40.02 21.72
CA PRO A 11 30.42 -39.40 21.36
C PRO A 11 31.22 -40.16 20.28
N ALA A 12 30.95 -41.45 20.11
CA ALA A 12 31.58 -42.31 19.11
C ALA A 12 30.88 -42.26 17.73
N ASP A 13 29.67 -41.70 17.65
CA ASP A 13 28.99 -41.48 16.37
C ASP A 13 29.65 -40.35 15.59
N PRO A 14 29.67 -40.44 14.24
CA PRO A 14 30.12 -39.34 13.40
C PRO A 14 29.31 -38.06 13.68
N PRO A 15 29.93 -36.89 13.49
CA PRO A 15 29.26 -35.61 13.68
C PRO A 15 28.06 -35.48 12.74
N LEU A 16 27.11 -34.62 13.06
CA LEU A 16 25.94 -34.42 12.20
C LEU A 16 26.31 -33.82 10.83
N PHE A 17 27.40 -33.06 10.81
CA PHE A 17 27.88 -32.26 9.69
C PHE A 17 29.38 -32.48 9.50
N ALA A 18 29.85 -32.46 8.26
CA ALA A 18 31.27 -32.54 7.90
C ALA A 18 31.99 -31.18 8.06
N ILE A 19 31.67 -30.44 9.13
CA ILE A 19 32.30 -29.16 9.48
C ILE A 19 32.97 -29.26 10.84
N ASP A 20 33.99 -28.44 11.04
CA ASP A 20 34.61 -28.27 12.35
C ASP A 20 33.59 -27.68 13.34
N PRO A 21 33.31 -28.37 14.48
CA PRO A 21 32.35 -27.91 15.49
C PRO A 21 32.80 -26.65 16.24
N THR A 22 33.97 -26.08 15.93
CA THR A 22 34.47 -24.85 16.56
C THR A 22 34.49 -23.64 15.62
N THR A 23 34.30 -23.84 14.32
CA THR A 23 34.46 -22.78 13.32
C THR A 23 33.11 -22.35 12.74
N PRO A 24 32.59 -21.15 13.09
CA PRO A 24 31.40 -20.62 12.44
C PRO A 24 31.69 -20.30 10.97
N SER A 25 30.69 -20.49 10.12
CA SER A 25 30.79 -20.17 8.69
C SER A 25 29.71 -19.17 8.29
N THR A 26 29.97 -18.33 7.29
CA THR A 26 29.00 -17.37 6.77
C THR A 26 28.86 -17.58 5.27
N VAL A 27 27.62 -17.62 4.78
CA VAL A 27 27.31 -17.70 3.36
C VAL A 27 26.54 -16.46 2.94
N GLU A 28 27.03 -15.80 1.91
CA GLU A 28 26.34 -14.68 1.26
C GLU A 28 25.16 -15.21 0.45
N LEU A 29 24.00 -14.57 0.62
CA LEU A 29 22.77 -14.82 -0.12
C LEU A 29 22.46 -13.60 -1.00
N ALA A 30 21.51 -13.73 -1.92
CA ALA A 30 21.10 -12.61 -2.78
C ALA A 30 20.58 -11.39 -1.98
N ASP A 31 20.01 -11.64 -0.80
CA ASP A 31 19.28 -10.69 0.04
C ASP A 31 19.82 -10.59 1.49
N GLY A 32 20.96 -11.22 1.79
CA GLY A 32 21.54 -11.19 3.13
C GLY A 32 22.63 -12.23 3.36
N ARG A 33 22.76 -12.68 4.61
CA ARG A 33 23.79 -13.59 5.09
C ARG A 33 23.19 -14.71 5.95
N ALA A 34 23.67 -15.93 5.76
CA ALA A 34 23.38 -17.04 6.66
C ALA A 34 24.64 -17.38 7.47
N HIS A 35 24.55 -17.26 8.80
CA HIS A 35 25.60 -17.67 9.72
C HIS A 35 25.29 -19.06 10.27
N LEU A 36 26.28 -19.93 10.14
CA LEU A 36 26.25 -21.29 10.66
C LEU A 36 27.12 -21.33 11.89
N VAL A 37 26.48 -21.56 13.04
CA VAL A 37 27.13 -21.55 14.34
C VAL A 37 26.99 -22.94 14.93
N PRO A 38 28.10 -23.65 15.17
CA PRO A 38 28.05 -24.91 15.92
C PRO A 38 27.41 -24.69 17.29
N HIS A 39 26.58 -25.64 17.73
CA HIS A 39 25.89 -25.56 19.02
C HIS A 39 26.04 -26.87 19.78
N GLY A 40 27.06 -26.91 20.64
CA GLY A 40 27.50 -28.12 21.32
C GLY A 40 28.17 -29.12 20.38
N VAL A 41 28.35 -30.36 20.85
CA VAL A 41 29.00 -31.43 20.08
C VAL A 41 28.07 -32.02 19.01
N ASP A 42 26.74 -31.90 19.22
CA ASP A 42 25.70 -32.64 18.49
C ASP A 42 24.71 -31.79 17.69
N GLY A 43 24.98 -30.50 17.54
CA GLY A 43 24.06 -29.59 16.89
C GLY A 43 24.71 -28.42 16.17
N ALA A 44 23.89 -27.74 15.37
CA ALA A 44 24.23 -26.48 14.73
C ALA A 44 23.00 -25.57 14.72
N ALA A 45 23.26 -24.27 14.77
CA ALA A 45 22.27 -23.24 14.60
C ALA A 45 22.54 -22.48 13.29
N MET A 46 21.46 -22.16 12.59
CA MET A 46 21.47 -21.27 11.45
C MET A 46 20.82 -19.95 11.84
N ILE A 47 21.62 -18.89 11.86
CA ILE A 47 21.20 -17.51 12.11
C ILE A 47 21.17 -16.79 10.76
N LEU A 48 19.99 -16.31 10.37
CA LEU A 48 19.79 -15.62 9.09
C LEU A 48 19.72 -14.11 9.33
N GLU A 49 20.63 -13.36 8.72
CA GLU A 49 20.61 -11.89 8.66
C GLU A 49 20.14 -11.46 7.26
N ILE A 50 18.93 -10.93 7.14
CA ILE A 50 18.43 -10.38 5.87
C ILE A 50 18.74 -8.89 5.85
N GLU A 51 19.49 -8.42 4.86
CA GLU A 51 19.98 -7.03 4.78
C GLU A 51 19.10 -6.17 3.88
N ARG A 52 18.45 -6.76 2.88
CA ARG A 52 17.49 -6.08 2.00
C ARG A 52 16.36 -7.04 1.66
N PRO A 53 15.09 -6.78 2.05
CA PRO A 53 14.00 -7.46 1.39
C PRO A 53 14.01 -7.06 -0.10
N ALA A 54 13.86 -8.04 -0.99
CA ALA A 54 13.67 -7.81 -2.42
C ALA A 54 12.53 -6.80 -2.64
N ASP A 55 12.80 -5.82 -3.49
CA ASP A 55 11.92 -4.78 -4.02
C ASP A 55 11.20 -3.91 -2.97
N HIS A 56 11.81 -2.78 -2.67
CA HIS A 56 11.12 -1.58 -2.20
C HIS A 56 10.16 -1.10 -3.31
N GLU A 57 8.95 -1.63 -3.37
CA GLU A 57 7.84 -0.78 -3.80
C GLU A 57 7.66 0.29 -2.72
N ASP A 58 7.74 1.56 -3.11
CA ASP A 58 7.46 2.72 -2.26
C ASP A 58 6.07 2.58 -1.63
N GLY A 59 6.04 2.13 -0.37
CA GLY A 59 4.82 1.80 0.37
C GLY A 59 4.89 0.52 1.22
N ALA A 60 5.93 -0.31 1.07
CA ALA A 60 6.12 -1.48 1.94
C ALA A 60 6.57 -1.09 3.35
N VAL A 61 5.85 -1.58 4.36
CA VAL A 61 6.02 -1.16 5.75
C VAL A 61 7.17 -1.89 6.45
N PRO A 62 8.00 -1.18 7.24
CA PRO A 62 8.92 -1.80 8.20
C PRO A 62 8.16 -2.73 9.16
N GLY A 63 8.42 -4.04 9.02
CA GLY A 63 7.73 -5.13 9.72
C GLY A 63 7.27 -6.28 8.82
N HIS A 64 7.10 -6.03 7.51
CA HIS A 64 6.76 -7.09 6.53
C HIS A 64 7.96 -7.95 6.10
N SER A 65 9.19 -7.58 6.47
CA SER A 65 10.41 -8.34 6.15
C SER A 65 10.45 -9.75 6.76
N ALA A 66 9.62 -10.02 7.79
CA ALA A 66 9.46 -11.38 8.32
C ALA A 66 8.75 -12.34 7.34
N LEU A 67 7.96 -11.83 6.39
CA LEU A 67 7.19 -12.63 5.41
C LEU A 67 7.90 -12.79 4.05
N ALA A 68 8.90 -11.98 3.72
CA ALA A 68 9.76 -12.20 2.56
C ALA A 68 10.66 -13.44 2.69
N ALA A 69 10.71 -14.06 3.87
CA ALA A 69 11.66 -15.08 4.26
C ALA A 69 11.48 -16.45 3.57
N GLY A 70 10.36 -16.75 2.91
CA GLY A 70 10.10 -18.09 2.36
C GLY A 70 11.13 -18.55 1.31
N THR A 71 11.40 -17.70 0.31
CA THR A 71 12.40 -17.94 -0.75
C THR A 71 13.83 -17.79 -0.22
N SER A 72 14.09 -16.76 0.60
CA SER A 72 15.39 -16.50 1.24
C SER A 72 15.82 -17.67 2.14
N LEU A 73 14.87 -18.28 2.86
CA LEU A 73 15.12 -19.42 3.74
C LEU A 73 15.38 -20.70 2.96
N GLY A 74 14.70 -20.92 1.82
CA GLY A 74 15.03 -22.01 0.91
C GLY A 74 16.45 -21.90 0.36
N SER A 75 16.86 -20.69 -0.05
CA SER A 75 18.24 -20.38 -0.44
C SER A 75 19.22 -20.57 0.72
N ALA A 76 18.87 -20.13 1.93
CA ALA A 76 19.68 -20.31 3.13
C ALA A 76 19.87 -21.78 3.51
N LEU A 77 18.83 -22.61 3.39
CA LEU A 77 18.91 -24.07 3.59
C LEU A 77 19.77 -24.74 2.51
N GLY A 78 19.72 -24.25 1.27
CA GLY A 78 20.61 -24.70 0.20
C GLY A 78 22.08 -24.33 0.47
N ALA A 79 22.33 -23.09 0.87
CA ALA A 79 23.63 -22.59 1.33
C ALA A 79 24.14 -23.36 2.55
N PHE A 80 23.25 -23.71 3.49
CA PHE A 80 23.58 -24.56 4.62
C PHE A 80 24.16 -25.89 4.16
N PHE A 81 23.56 -26.53 3.16
CA PHE A 81 24.04 -27.81 2.62
C PHE A 81 25.34 -27.71 1.85
N SER A 82 25.64 -26.55 1.22
CA SER A 82 26.89 -26.39 0.47
C SER A 82 28.11 -26.36 1.41
N VAL A 83 27.94 -25.82 2.62
CA VAL A 83 28.98 -25.68 3.65
C VAL A 83 28.95 -26.82 4.66
N ALA A 84 27.77 -27.14 5.21
CA ALA A 84 27.64 -28.00 6.38
C ALA A 84 27.57 -29.50 6.06
N ARG A 85 27.36 -29.92 4.78
CA ARG A 85 27.20 -31.29 4.27
C ARG A 85 27.06 -32.43 5.31
N PRO A 86 25.99 -33.25 5.25
CA PRO A 86 25.84 -34.40 6.14
C PRO A 86 27.11 -35.25 6.22
N ALA A 87 27.54 -35.59 7.44
CA ALA A 87 28.73 -36.45 7.58
C ALA A 87 28.44 -37.91 7.17
N ASP A 88 27.18 -38.31 7.24
CA ASP A 88 26.67 -39.58 6.73
C ASP A 88 25.22 -39.44 6.25
N GLU A 89 24.70 -40.52 5.66
CA GLU A 89 23.30 -40.61 5.19
C GLU A 89 22.43 -41.46 6.13
N GLN A 90 22.86 -41.71 7.36
CA GLN A 90 22.15 -42.61 8.26
C GLN A 90 20.97 -41.90 8.95
N PRO A 91 19.80 -42.55 9.09
CA PRO A 91 18.72 -42.03 9.92
C PRO A 91 19.15 -41.93 11.38
N ARG A 92 18.91 -40.79 12.02
CA ARG A 92 19.23 -40.52 13.43
C ARG A 92 18.10 -39.76 14.09
N ALA A 93 18.02 -39.80 15.42
CA ALA A 93 17.11 -38.94 16.17
C ALA A 93 17.53 -37.47 15.95
N LEU A 94 16.68 -36.70 15.26
CA LEU A 94 16.90 -35.29 14.94
C LEU A 94 15.83 -34.44 15.61
N GLU A 95 16.23 -33.26 16.06
CA GLU A 95 15.35 -32.24 16.60
C GLU A 95 15.61 -30.89 15.94
N VAL A 96 14.54 -30.25 15.46
CA VAL A 96 14.56 -28.87 14.95
C VAL A 96 13.70 -27.99 15.85
N ARG A 97 14.24 -26.82 16.21
CA ARG A 97 13.52 -25.79 16.94
C ARG A 97 13.46 -24.49 16.15
N PHE A 98 12.27 -23.91 16.12
CA PHE A 98 11.99 -22.55 15.66
C PHE A 98 11.55 -21.72 16.87
N PRO A 99 12.37 -20.76 17.33
CA PRO A 99 12.00 -19.89 18.45
C PRO A 99 10.73 -19.08 18.17
N ALA A 100 10.56 -18.65 16.92
CA ALA A 100 9.36 -18.03 16.41
C ALA A 100 9.17 -18.40 14.93
N LEU A 101 8.12 -19.19 14.64
CA LEU A 101 7.66 -19.52 13.29
C LEU A 101 6.34 -18.81 13.03
N TRP A 102 6.25 -18.08 11.91
CA TRP A 102 4.98 -17.56 11.42
C TRP A 102 4.10 -18.72 10.97
N CYS A 103 2.98 -18.96 11.66
CA CYS A 103 2.00 -19.97 11.32
C CYS A 103 0.62 -19.55 11.88
N PRO A 104 -0.10 -18.66 11.18
CA PRO A 104 -1.41 -18.17 11.61
C PRO A 104 -2.42 -19.30 11.84
N ALA A 105 -2.37 -20.34 11.00
CA ALA A 105 -3.19 -21.54 11.08
C ALA A 105 -2.94 -22.41 12.33
N GLY A 106 -1.88 -22.13 13.11
CA GLY A 106 -1.60 -22.80 14.37
C GLY A 106 -1.00 -24.21 14.23
N GLU A 107 -0.87 -24.88 15.37
CA GLU A 107 -0.33 -26.25 15.47
C GLU A 107 -1.02 -27.29 14.56
N PRO A 108 -2.35 -27.29 14.35
CA PRO A 108 -2.99 -28.30 13.51
C PRO A 108 -2.44 -28.35 12.08
N MET A 109 -2.01 -27.21 11.53
CA MET A 109 -1.35 -27.17 10.22
C MET A 109 0.01 -27.88 10.26
N LEU A 110 0.81 -27.64 11.30
CA LEU A 110 2.10 -28.30 11.48
C LEU A 110 1.94 -29.82 11.64
N GLN A 111 0.92 -30.25 12.38
CA GLN A 111 0.61 -31.67 12.55
C GLN A 111 0.30 -32.34 11.21
N ARG A 112 -0.53 -31.73 10.37
CA ARG A 112 -0.87 -32.26 9.04
C ARG A 112 0.34 -32.38 8.10
N LEU A 113 1.27 -31.43 8.18
CA LEU A 113 2.44 -31.39 7.29
C LEU A 113 3.58 -32.29 7.75
N PHE A 114 3.89 -32.33 9.05
CA PHE A 114 5.08 -33.03 9.54
C PHE A 114 4.78 -34.38 10.21
N ALA A 115 3.62 -34.59 10.84
CA ALA A 115 3.36 -35.86 11.52
C ALA A 115 3.37 -37.09 10.58
N PRO A 116 2.84 -37.02 9.34
CA PRO A 116 2.87 -38.16 8.42
C PRO A 116 4.28 -38.59 8.01
N LEU A 117 5.25 -37.68 8.09
CA LEU A 117 6.65 -37.95 7.78
C LEU A 117 7.40 -38.56 8.98
N GLY A 118 6.73 -38.78 10.12
CA GLY A 118 7.32 -39.39 11.31
C GLY A 118 7.90 -38.39 12.31
N TYR A 119 7.48 -37.12 12.27
CA TYR A 119 7.83 -36.14 13.30
C TYR A 119 6.82 -36.11 14.43
N ALA A 120 7.31 -36.06 15.66
CA ALA A 120 6.58 -35.55 16.80
C ALA A 120 6.68 -34.01 16.82
N ILE A 121 5.53 -33.35 16.85
CA ILE A 121 5.43 -31.89 16.84
C ILE A 121 5.02 -31.40 18.23
N THR A 122 5.70 -30.38 18.72
CA THR A 122 5.29 -29.61 19.90
C THR A 122 5.27 -28.14 19.49
N ALA A 123 4.11 -27.49 19.56
CA ALA A 123 4.00 -26.08 19.22
C ALA A 123 3.29 -25.31 20.34
N ALA A 124 3.83 -24.14 20.71
CA ALA A 124 3.23 -23.25 21.68
C ALA A 124 3.10 -21.85 21.07
N ARG A 125 1.92 -21.25 21.17
CA ARG A 125 1.69 -19.90 20.63
C ARG A 125 2.41 -18.86 21.47
N LEU A 126 3.13 -17.96 20.82
CA LEU A 126 3.76 -16.84 21.51
C LEU A 126 2.67 -15.85 21.97
N PRO A 127 2.86 -15.14 23.10
CA PRO A 127 1.92 -14.11 23.52
C PRO A 127 1.91 -12.95 22.50
N VAL A 128 0.78 -12.24 22.41
CA VAL A 128 0.69 -11.01 21.58
C VAL A 128 1.40 -9.85 22.27
N SER A 129 1.35 -9.82 23.59
CA SER A 129 2.03 -8.83 24.45
C SER A 129 2.23 -9.48 25.83
N PRO A 130 3.22 -9.05 26.64
CA PRO A 130 3.40 -9.53 28.01
C PRO A 130 2.11 -9.50 28.86
N ASP A 131 1.26 -8.49 28.65
CA ASP A 131 0.02 -8.29 29.40
C ASP A 131 -1.21 -8.99 28.77
N GLN A 132 -1.05 -9.59 27.59
CA GLN A 132 -2.12 -10.30 26.86
C GLN A 132 -1.66 -11.70 26.41
N PRO A 133 -1.48 -12.64 27.34
CA PRO A 133 -1.02 -13.99 27.03
C PRO A 133 -2.03 -14.83 26.22
N GLY A 134 -3.32 -14.47 26.21
CA GLY A 134 -4.39 -15.21 25.52
C GLY A 134 -4.70 -14.75 24.09
N GLY A 135 -3.95 -13.81 23.52
CA GLY A 135 -4.20 -13.28 22.17
C GLY A 135 -3.83 -14.27 21.05
N GLN A 136 -4.47 -14.15 19.87
CA GLN A 136 -4.18 -14.96 18.69
C GLN A 136 -2.92 -14.47 17.95
N SER A 137 -1.74 -14.60 18.58
CA SER A 137 -0.47 -14.30 17.92
C SER A 137 -0.25 -15.23 16.72
N PRO A 138 0.14 -14.74 15.54
CA PRO A 138 0.44 -15.60 14.39
C PRO A 138 1.76 -16.38 14.53
N PHE A 139 2.54 -16.16 15.60
CA PHE A 139 3.83 -16.81 15.81
C PHE A 139 3.75 -17.97 16.81
N LEU A 140 4.44 -19.06 16.50
CA LEU A 140 4.56 -20.26 17.35
C LEU A 140 6.03 -20.53 17.69
N HIS A 141 6.31 -20.94 18.92
CA HIS A 141 7.51 -21.68 19.25
C HIS A 141 7.30 -23.15 18.84
N VAL A 142 8.11 -23.67 17.93
CA VAL A 142 7.89 -25.00 17.33
C VAL A 142 9.10 -25.90 17.55
N ARG A 143 8.83 -27.15 17.95
CA ARG A 143 9.80 -28.24 18.01
C ARG A 143 9.31 -29.40 17.15
N LEU A 144 10.16 -29.86 16.24
CA LEU A 144 9.96 -31.05 15.42
C LEU A 144 11.01 -32.08 15.82
N ALA A 145 10.61 -33.29 16.21
CA ALA A 145 11.54 -34.34 16.61
C ALA A 145 11.20 -35.66 15.92
N GLY A 146 12.19 -36.38 15.40
CA GLY A 146 11.95 -37.69 14.76
C GLY A 146 13.24 -38.36 14.28
N THR A 147 13.17 -39.66 14.00
CA THR A 147 14.31 -40.42 13.44
C THR A 147 14.33 -40.28 11.94
N GLN A 148 15.26 -39.50 11.40
CA GLN A 148 15.29 -39.10 9.99
C GLN A 148 16.71 -39.02 9.46
N ARG A 149 16.89 -39.11 8.14
CA ARG A 149 18.13 -38.65 7.53
C ARG A 149 18.12 -37.12 7.52
N LEU A 150 19.28 -36.53 7.72
CA LEU A 150 19.45 -35.07 7.68
C LEU A 150 18.99 -34.47 6.34
N ALA A 151 19.26 -35.16 5.23
CA ALA A 151 18.82 -34.74 3.90
C ALA A 151 17.29 -34.70 3.76
N ASP A 152 16.59 -35.69 4.30
CA ASP A 152 15.12 -35.75 4.25
C ASP A 152 14.52 -34.62 5.07
N LEU A 153 15.00 -34.42 6.32
CA LEU A 153 14.56 -33.32 7.17
C LEU A 153 14.68 -31.95 6.50
N LEU A 154 15.82 -31.68 5.88
CA LEU A 154 16.06 -30.39 5.24
C LEU A 154 15.23 -30.25 3.95
N SER A 155 14.99 -31.34 3.21
CA SER A 155 14.04 -31.37 2.09
C SER A 155 12.61 -31.03 2.56
N HIS A 156 12.15 -31.66 3.65
CA HIS A 156 10.83 -31.40 4.25
C HIS A 156 10.67 -29.91 4.63
N LEU A 157 11.67 -29.34 5.31
CA LEU A 157 11.66 -27.93 5.71
C LEU A 157 11.67 -26.98 4.51
N ARG A 158 12.48 -27.27 3.50
CA ARG A 158 12.57 -26.47 2.28
C ARG A 158 11.26 -26.44 1.51
N VAL A 159 10.56 -27.57 1.44
CA VAL A 159 9.24 -27.65 0.79
C VAL A 159 8.19 -26.95 1.62
N PHE A 160 8.10 -27.19 2.93
CA PHE A 160 6.95 -26.71 3.73
C PHE A 160 7.02 -25.26 4.20
N LEU A 161 8.19 -24.70 4.48
CA LEU A 161 8.29 -23.35 5.05
C LEU A 161 7.71 -22.24 4.14
N PRO A 162 7.89 -22.28 2.80
CA PRO A 162 7.22 -21.34 1.89
C PRO A 162 5.68 -21.39 1.95
N PHE A 163 5.05 -22.49 2.36
CA PHE A 163 3.58 -22.62 2.42
C PHE A 163 2.94 -21.88 3.60
N PHE A 164 3.75 -21.35 4.54
CA PHE A 164 3.26 -20.49 5.61
C PHE A 164 3.20 -19.00 5.20
N ASP A 165 3.71 -18.63 4.01
CA ASP A 165 3.60 -17.28 3.46
C ASP A 165 2.25 -17.11 2.72
N ASP A 166 1.40 -16.22 3.25
CA ASP A 166 0.00 -16.02 2.80
C ASP A 166 -0.15 -14.75 1.93
N ARG A 167 0.94 -14.26 1.33
CA ARG A 167 0.92 -13.05 0.50
C ARG A 167 0.15 -13.28 -0.82
N PRO A 168 -0.81 -12.40 -1.20
CA PRO A 168 -1.46 -12.43 -2.51
C PRO A 168 -0.50 -12.15 -3.69
N SER A 169 0.59 -11.42 -3.44
CA SER A 169 1.57 -10.99 -4.45
C SER A 169 2.99 -11.52 -4.24
N GLY A 170 3.19 -12.45 -3.28
CA GLY A 170 4.52 -12.94 -2.89
C GLY A 170 4.87 -14.34 -3.41
N GLY A 171 5.76 -14.41 -4.39
CA GLY A 171 7.08 -15.00 -4.12
C GLY A 171 7.39 -16.42 -4.59
N LEU A 172 6.52 -17.13 -5.33
CA LEU A 172 6.97 -18.33 -6.05
C LEU A 172 6.55 -18.22 -7.50
N THR A 173 7.54 -18.06 -8.38
CA THR A 173 7.33 -18.22 -9.82
C THR A 173 6.92 -19.67 -10.12
N PRO A 174 6.32 -19.96 -11.29
CA PRO A 174 6.10 -21.35 -11.73
C PRO A 174 7.39 -22.19 -11.71
N ASP A 175 8.54 -21.56 -11.94
CA ASP A 175 9.85 -22.22 -11.87
C ASP A 175 10.26 -22.54 -10.42
N ASP A 176 10.00 -21.64 -9.47
CA ASP A 176 10.25 -21.92 -8.04
C ASP A 176 9.32 -23.02 -7.52
N ALA A 177 8.04 -22.98 -7.91
CA ALA A 177 7.06 -24.01 -7.58
C ALA A 177 7.49 -25.38 -8.11
N ARG A 178 8.00 -25.43 -9.35
CA ARG A 178 8.55 -26.64 -9.96
C ARG A 178 9.82 -27.12 -9.26
N ALA A 179 10.73 -26.21 -8.91
CA ALA A 179 11.95 -26.55 -8.18
C ALA A 179 11.64 -27.13 -6.79
N LEU A 180 10.64 -26.60 -6.08
CA LEU A 180 10.16 -27.16 -4.81
C LEU A 180 9.51 -28.54 -5.00
N TRP A 181 8.72 -28.71 -6.05
CA TRP A 181 8.13 -30.01 -6.39
C TRP A 181 9.19 -31.07 -6.68
N ASP A 182 10.19 -30.73 -7.48
CA ASP A 182 11.31 -31.61 -7.80
C ASP A 182 12.11 -32.00 -6.55
N HIS A 183 12.25 -31.08 -5.61
CA HIS A 183 12.93 -31.33 -4.33
C HIS A 183 12.14 -32.27 -3.39
N GLY A 184 10.80 -32.23 -3.46
CA GLY A 184 9.91 -33.08 -2.66
C GLY A 184 9.54 -34.41 -3.33
N ARG A 185 9.84 -34.59 -4.63
CA ARG A 185 9.34 -35.69 -5.49
C ARG A 185 9.43 -37.08 -4.87
N ALA A 186 10.49 -37.37 -4.11
CA ALA A 186 10.75 -38.69 -3.53
C ALA A 186 9.78 -39.10 -2.41
N TRP A 187 9.18 -38.15 -1.69
CA TRP A 187 8.32 -38.42 -0.53
C TRP A 187 6.94 -37.76 -0.65
N LEU A 188 6.85 -36.66 -1.40
CA LEU A 188 5.63 -35.86 -1.51
C LEU A 188 4.49 -36.63 -2.16
N ALA A 189 4.79 -37.52 -3.11
CA ALA A 189 3.81 -38.36 -3.79
C ALA A 189 3.04 -39.31 -2.85
N GLU A 190 3.67 -39.71 -1.74
CA GLU A 190 3.10 -40.62 -0.74
C GLU A 190 2.53 -39.88 0.48
N HIS A 191 2.68 -38.56 0.52
CA HIS A 191 2.23 -37.75 1.65
C HIS A 191 0.69 -37.61 1.68
N PRO A 192 -0.01 -37.74 2.82
CA PRO A 192 -1.47 -37.62 2.88
C PRO A 192 -2.01 -36.26 2.42
N GLU A 193 -1.21 -35.21 2.60
CA GLU A 193 -1.51 -33.87 2.12
C GLU A 193 -0.97 -33.59 0.70
N HIS A 194 -0.52 -34.62 -0.04
CA HIS A 194 -0.09 -34.52 -1.44
C HIS A 194 -1.09 -33.69 -2.24
N ASP A 195 -2.37 -34.01 -2.15
CA ASP A 195 -3.41 -33.32 -2.90
C ASP A 195 -3.62 -31.90 -2.41
N LEU A 196 -3.45 -31.57 -1.12
CA LEU A 196 -3.52 -30.19 -0.64
C LEU A 196 -2.35 -29.37 -1.18
N LEU A 197 -1.14 -29.92 -1.14
CA LEU A 197 0.10 -29.27 -1.54
C LEU A 197 0.17 -29.12 -3.06
N ALA A 198 -0.16 -30.19 -3.78
CA ALA A 198 -0.39 -30.19 -5.20
C ALA A 198 -1.51 -29.23 -5.57
N ARG A 199 -2.67 -29.21 -4.87
CA ARG A 199 -3.73 -28.22 -5.11
C ARG A 199 -3.27 -26.80 -4.85
N ARG A 200 -2.41 -26.49 -3.88
CA ARG A 200 -1.93 -25.11 -3.68
C ARG A 200 -0.97 -24.68 -4.78
N LEU A 201 -0.12 -25.59 -5.26
CA LEU A 201 0.77 -25.35 -6.41
C LEU A 201 -0.04 -25.29 -7.72
N LEU A 202 -1.00 -26.20 -7.89
CA LEU A 202 -1.94 -26.28 -9.01
C LEU A 202 -3.00 -25.18 -8.96
N GLN A 203 -3.41 -24.63 -7.83
CA GLN A 203 -4.34 -23.49 -7.75
C GLN A 203 -3.65 -22.24 -8.29
N ARG A 204 -2.33 -22.13 -8.08
CA ARG A 204 -1.52 -21.11 -8.73
C ARG A 204 -1.42 -21.37 -10.25
N GLU A 205 -1.24 -22.62 -10.69
CA GLU A 205 -1.29 -22.98 -12.13
C GLU A 205 -2.71 -22.88 -12.76
N GLN A 206 -3.78 -23.22 -12.03
CA GLN A 206 -5.18 -23.16 -12.46
C GLN A 206 -5.67 -21.72 -12.49
N GLY A 207 -5.19 -20.85 -11.59
CA GLY A 207 -5.39 -19.41 -11.69
C GLY A 207 -4.89 -18.87 -13.03
N HIS A 208 -3.72 -19.34 -13.50
CA HIS A 208 -3.23 -19.04 -14.84
C HIS A 208 -4.13 -19.63 -15.95
N ALA A 209 -4.57 -20.88 -15.83
CA ALA A 209 -5.45 -21.49 -16.83
C ALA A 209 -6.83 -20.80 -16.94
N LEU A 210 -7.41 -20.34 -15.82
CA LEU A 210 -8.68 -19.60 -15.79
C LEU A 210 -8.52 -18.19 -16.37
N HIS A 211 -7.41 -17.53 -16.07
CA HIS A 211 -7.02 -16.26 -16.68
C HIS A 211 -6.90 -16.39 -18.21
N ASP A 212 -6.30 -17.48 -18.69
CA ASP A 212 -6.18 -17.75 -20.13
C ASP A 212 -7.52 -18.01 -20.81
N GLN A 213 -8.40 -18.80 -20.19
CA GLN A 213 -9.76 -19.04 -20.71
C GLN A 213 -10.57 -17.75 -20.85
N ARG A 214 -10.43 -16.82 -19.90
CA ARG A 214 -11.06 -15.51 -19.97
C ARG A 214 -10.53 -14.72 -21.18
N HIS A 215 -9.22 -14.67 -21.36
CA HIS A 215 -8.61 -13.99 -22.49
C HIS A 215 -9.02 -14.59 -23.83
N ASP A 216 -9.14 -15.91 -23.92
CA ASP A 216 -9.61 -16.58 -25.14
C ASP A 216 -11.07 -16.25 -25.47
N ALA A 217 -11.95 -16.17 -24.46
CA ALA A 217 -13.33 -15.76 -24.65
C ALA A 217 -13.44 -14.30 -25.14
N VAL A 218 -12.63 -13.39 -24.59
CA VAL A 218 -12.57 -11.99 -25.02
C VAL A 218 -12.00 -11.86 -26.43
N LEU A 219 -10.91 -12.56 -26.75
CA LEU A 219 -10.33 -12.63 -28.08
C LEU A 219 -11.37 -13.10 -29.11
N ALA A 220 -12.11 -14.17 -28.82
CA ALA A 220 -13.16 -14.68 -29.69
C ALA A 220 -14.27 -13.65 -29.91
N ALA A 221 -14.70 -12.92 -28.87
CA ALA A 221 -15.69 -11.86 -28.99
C ALA A 221 -15.21 -10.70 -29.89
N LEU A 222 -13.94 -10.29 -29.74
CA LEU A 222 -13.33 -9.24 -30.56
C LEU A 222 -13.17 -9.69 -32.03
N VAL A 223 -12.74 -10.92 -32.27
CA VAL A 223 -12.64 -11.49 -33.63
C VAL A 223 -14.01 -11.57 -34.30
N ALA A 224 -15.05 -11.95 -33.55
CA ALA A 224 -16.43 -12.01 -34.04
C ALA A 224 -17.01 -10.63 -34.37
N SER A 225 -16.51 -9.56 -33.75
CA SER A 225 -16.93 -8.19 -34.05
C SER A 225 -16.47 -7.69 -35.43
N GLY A 226 -15.47 -8.35 -36.03
CA GLY A 226 -14.87 -7.92 -37.30
C GLY A 226 -13.88 -6.75 -37.18
N ALA A 227 -13.50 -6.38 -35.95
CA ALA A 227 -12.52 -5.32 -35.67
C ALA A 227 -11.16 -5.58 -36.32
N ARG A 228 -10.47 -4.50 -36.69
CA ARG A 228 -9.08 -4.50 -37.16
C ARG A 228 -8.16 -3.66 -36.29
N ARG A 229 -8.71 -2.62 -35.65
CA ARG A 229 -8.02 -1.74 -34.70
C ARG A 229 -8.63 -1.97 -33.33
N VAL A 230 -7.85 -2.51 -32.40
CA VAL A 230 -8.34 -2.95 -31.08
C VAL A 230 -7.60 -2.24 -29.95
N LEU A 231 -8.35 -1.81 -28.94
CA LEU A 231 -7.82 -1.31 -27.68
C LEU A 231 -7.91 -2.40 -26.60
N ASP A 232 -6.83 -2.62 -25.87
CA ASP A 232 -6.81 -3.36 -24.61
C ASP A 232 -6.67 -2.33 -23.48
N LEU A 233 -7.80 -1.95 -22.86
CA LEU A 233 -7.88 -0.88 -21.88
C LEU A 233 -7.72 -1.45 -20.48
N GLY A 234 -6.67 -1.03 -19.77
CA GLY A 234 -6.24 -1.66 -18.52
C GLY A 234 -5.48 -2.96 -18.79
N CYS A 235 -4.50 -2.91 -19.71
CA CYS A 235 -3.86 -4.11 -20.23
C CYS A 235 -2.95 -4.85 -19.21
N GLY A 236 -2.66 -4.24 -18.05
CA GLY A 236 -1.75 -4.78 -17.04
C GLY A 236 -0.41 -5.19 -17.65
N SER A 237 0.13 -6.33 -17.24
CA SER A 237 1.37 -6.91 -17.82
C SER A 237 1.26 -7.33 -19.29
N GLY A 238 0.14 -7.07 -19.97
CA GLY A 238 -0.07 -7.34 -21.40
C GLY A 238 -0.47 -8.78 -21.72
N GLY A 239 -1.21 -9.44 -20.83
CA GLY A 239 -1.63 -10.84 -21.01
C GLY A 239 -2.55 -11.04 -22.22
N LEU A 240 -3.60 -10.22 -22.31
CA LEU A 240 -4.48 -10.18 -23.47
C LEU A 240 -3.79 -9.49 -24.65
N LEU A 241 -3.14 -8.34 -24.43
CA LEU A 241 -2.39 -7.59 -25.43
C LEU A 241 -1.47 -8.46 -26.30
N GLY A 242 -0.67 -9.32 -25.69
CA GLY A 242 0.21 -10.24 -26.42
C GLY A 242 -0.53 -11.28 -27.25
N ARG A 243 -1.74 -11.69 -26.85
CA ARG A 243 -2.60 -12.59 -27.66
C ARG A 243 -3.22 -11.84 -28.84
N LEU A 244 -3.74 -10.64 -28.60
CA LEU A 244 -4.29 -9.76 -29.63
C LEU A 244 -3.24 -9.44 -30.70
N ALA A 245 -2.01 -9.11 -30.31
CA ALA A 245 -0.94 -8.76 -31.26
C ALA A 245 -0.52 -9.92 -32.19
N ARG A 246 -0.84 -11.17 -31.84
CA ARG A 246 -0.56 -12.37 -32.65
C ARG A 246 -1.71 -12.75 -33.58
N GLU A 247 -2.91 -12.19 -33.40
CA GLU A 247 -4.07 -12.47 -34.23
C GLU A 247 -3.97 -11.72 -35.58
N PRO A 248 -3.84 -12.42 -36.73
CA PRO A 248 -3.58 -11.79 -38.03
C PRO A 248 -4.67 -10.80 -38.49
N ARG A 249 -5.89 -10.89 -37.96
CA ARG A 249 -6.98 -9.95 -38.28
C ARG A 249 -6.74 -8.55 -37.73
N PHE A 250 -6.04 -8.43 -36.61
CA PHE A 250 -5.80 -7.14 -35.97
C PHE A 250 -4.56 -6.48 -36.57
N ARG A 251 -4.78 -5.34 -37.21
CA ARG A 251 -3.74 -4.55 -37.90
C ARG A 251 -3.11 -3.51 -36.99
N GLU A 252 -3.82 -3.11 -35.94
CA GLU A 252 -3.32 -2.23 -34.90
C GLU A 252 -3.92 -2.67 -33.57
N VAL A 253 -3.08 -2.88 -32.58
CA VAL A 253 -3.47 -3.22 -31.21
C VAL A 253 -2.76 -2.26 -30.26
N VAL A 254 -3.52 -1.61 -29.38
CA VAL A 254 -2.94 -0.70 -28.39
C VAL A 254 -3.36 -1.13 -27.00
N GLY A 255 -2.38 -1.45 -26.18
CA GLY A 255 -2.56 -1.62 -24.74
C GLY A 255 -2.47 -0.27 -24.04
N VAL A 256 -3.46 0.03 -23.19
CA VAL A 256 -3.47 1.23 -22.35
C VAL A 256 -3.37 0.79 -20.91
N GLU A 257 -2.37 1.29 -20.18
CA GLU A 257 -2.19 0.99 -18.76
C GLU A 257 -1.71 2.25 -18.04
N VAL A 258 -2.17 2.41 -16.81
CA VAL A 258 -1.83 3.54 -15.95
C VAL A 258 -0.59 3.26 -15.10
N ALA A 259 -0.35 2.00 -14.74
CA ALA A 259 0.85 1.57 -14.02
C ALA A 259 2.05 1.40 -14.96
N ARG A 260 3.14 2.13 -14.71
CA ARG A 260 4.31 2.13 -15.61
C ARG A 260 5.04 0.79 -15.65
N ASP A 261 5.14 0.11 -14.52
CA ASP A 261 5.87 -1.16 -14.44
C ASP A 261 5.14 -2.25 -15.21
N GLU A 262 3.81 -2.31 -15.07
CA GLU A 262 2.94 -3.18 -15.87
C GLU A 262 3.02 -2.84 -17.36
N LEU A 263 3.03 -1.55 -17.72
CA LEU A 263 3.18 -1.09 -19.10
C LEU A 263 4.53 -1.52 -19.70
N ALA A 264 5.61 -1.51 -18.93
CA ALA A 264 6.93 -1.98 -19.36
C ALA A 264 6.95 -3.49 -19.60
N LEU A 265 6.32 -4.27 -18.71
CA LEU A 265 6.11 -5.72 -18.90
C LEU A 265 5.26 -6.01 -20.14
N ALA A 266 4.20 -5.23 -20.37
CA ALA A 266 3.35 -5.34 -21.54
C ALA A 266 4.11 -5.03 -22.83
N ALA A 267 4.94 -4.00 -22.83
CA ALA A 267 5.79 -3.65 -23.97
C ALA A 267 6.77 -4.78 -24.30
N ALA A 268 7.37 -5.42 -23.28
CA ALA A 268 8.29 -6.54 -23.46
C ALA A 268 7.64 -7.80 -24.06
N ARG A 269 6.30 -7.90 -24.03
CA ARG A 269 5.55 -9.01 -24.66
C ARG A 269 5.25 -8.78 -26.14
N LEU A 270 5.54 -7.60 -26.68
CA LEU A 270 5.26 -7.22 -28.05
C LEU A 270 6.50 -7.35 -28.94
N GLU A 271 6.30 -7.84 -30.16
CA GLU A 271 7.36 -7.92 -31.16
C GLU A 271 7.68 -6.51 -31.73
N PRO A 272 8.96 -6.10 -31.79
CA PRO A 272 9.34 -4.83 -32.40
C PRO A 272 8.88 -4.73 -33.86
N GLY A 273 8.14 -3.66 -34.20
CA GLY A 273 7.59 -3.45 -35.54
C GLY A 273 6.34 -4.28 -35.88
N GLY A 274 5.81 -5.04 -34.92
CA GLY A 274 4.51 -5.71 -35.03
C GLY A 274 3.31 -4.76 -34.93
N PRO A 275 2.07 -5.27 -34.99
CA PRO A 275 0.85 -4.45 -34.94
C PRO A 275 0.55 -3.90 -33.53
N GLY A 276 1.26 -4.37 -32.51
CA GLY A 276 1.05 -4.02 -31.11
C GLY A 276 1.92 -2.86 -30.65
N ARG A 277 1.36 -1.97 -29.84
CA ARG A 277 2.10 -0.98 -29.04
C ARG A 277 1.42 -0.72 -27.71
N VAL A 278 2.13 -0.07 -26.80
CA VAL A 278 1.60 0.36 -25.50
C VAL A 278 1.45 1.87 -25.44
N LEU A 279 0.53 2.34 -24.60
CA LEU A 279 0.28 3.75 -24.35
C LEU A 279 0.04 3.96 -22.85
N HIS A 280 0.82 4.86 -22.26
CA HIS A 280 0.57 5.30 -20.89
C HIS A 280 -0.66 6.19 -20.86
N GLY A 281 -1.67 5.81 -20.09
CA GLY A 281 -2.94 6.50 -20.03
C GLY A 281 -3.81 6.03 -18.88
N SER A 282 -4.93 6.70 -18.69
CA SER A 282 -5.89 6.36 -17.65
C SER A 282 -7.29 6.32 -18.23
N LEU A 283 -8.08 5.38 -17.74
CA LEU A 283 -9.44 5.16 -18.22
C LEU A 283 -10.46 6.04 -17.49
N THR A 284 -10.04 6.85 -16.51
CA THR A 284 -10.90 7.80 -15.80
C THR A 284 -10.74 9.24 -16.31
N TYR A 285 -9.91 9.44 -17.33
CA TYR A 285 -9.69 10.71 -18.02
C TYR A 285 -10.00 10.56 -19.51
N ARG A 286 -10.44 11.65 -20.16
CA ARG A 286 -10.70 11.63 -21.62
C ARG A 286 -9.37 11.63 -22.38
N ASP A 287 -9.19 10.66 -23.26
CA ASP A 287 -7.98 10.52 -24.08
C ASP A 287 -8.33 10.48 -25.57
N ALA A 288 -8.09 11.59 -26.26
CA ALA A 288 -8.39 11.73 -27.68
C ALA A 288 -7.60 10.75 -28.57
N ARG A 289 -6.47 10.21 -28.08
CA ARG A 289 -5.64 9.22 -28.79
C ARG A 289 -6.35 7.87 -28.94
N LEU A 290 -7.42 7.64 -28.18
CA LEU A 290 -8.24 6.40 -28.21
C LEU A 290 -9.39 6.47 -29.21
N ARG A 291 -9.59 7.60 -29.91
CA ARG A 291 -10.62 7.75 -30.94
C ARG A 291 -10.30 6.93 -32.19
N GLY A 292 -11.36 6.41 -32.84
CA GLY A 292 -11.29 5.78 -34.16
C GLY A 292 -10.87 4.30 -34.17
N TYR A 293 -10.86 3.63 -33.02
CA TYR A 293 -10.68 2.18 -32.92
C TYR A 293 -12.01 1.45 -33.13
N ASP A 294 -11.94 0.23 -33.67
CA ASP A 294 -13.12 -0.55 -34.02
C ASP A 294 -13.71 -1.22 -32.77
N ALA A 295 -12.85 -1.72 -31.88
CA ALA A 295 -13.23 -2.38 -30.65
C ALA A 295 -12.32 -2.05 -29.46
N ALA A 296 -12.85 -2.15 -28.25
CA ALA A 296 -12.10 -2.07 -27.00
C ALA A 296 -12.44 -3.24 -26.06
N ALA A 297 -11.47 -3.69 -25.27
CA ALA A 297 -11.65 -4.64 -24.19
C ALA A 297 -11.28 -4.02 -22.85
N LEU A 298 -12.09 -4.27 -21.82
CA LEU A 298 -11.84 -3.97 -20.41
C LEU A 298 -11.92 -5.29 -19.65
N VAL A 299 -10.78 -5.94 -19.43
CA VAL A 299 -10.75 -7.27 -18.82
C VAL A 299 -10.34 -7.16 -17.37
N GLU A 300 -11.32 -7.39 -16.48
CA GLU A 300 -11.13 -7.33 -15.02
C GLU A 300 -10.60 -5.95 -14.57
N VAL A 301 -11.29 -4.89 -15.01
CA VAL A 301 -10.88 -3.49 -14.80
C VAL A 301 -11.86 -2.75 -13.89
N ILE A 302 -13.16 -2.94 -14.13
CA ILE A 302 -14.20 -2.11 -13.50
C ILE A 302 -14.26 -2.30 -11.99
N GLU A 303 -13.98 -3.51 -11.50
CA GLU A 303 -13.96 -3.89 -10.10
C GLU A 303 -12.86 -3.20 -9.29
N HIS A 304 -11.87 -2.59 -9.94
CA HIS A 304 -10.80 -1.84 -9.29
C HIS A 304 -11.15 -0.35 -9.10
N LEU A 305 -12.28 0.10 -9.64
CA LEU A 305 -12.70 1.50 -9.61
C LEU A 305 -13.78 1.73 -8.56
N ASP A 306 -13.72 2.87 -7.88
CA ASP A 306 -14.80 3.30 -6.99
C ASP A 306 -15.99 3.82 -7.82
N PRO A 307 -17.24 3.81 -7.29
CA PRO A 307 -18.44 4.19 -8.07
C PRO A 307 -18.36 5.54 -8.81
N PRO A 308 -17.79 6.63 -8.25
CA PRO A 308 -17.62 7.89 -8.99
C PRO A 308 -16.67 7.77 -10.19
N GLN A 309 -15.65 6.91 -10.10
CA GLN A 309 -14.70 6.67 -11.18
C GLN A 309 -15.29 5.82 -12.31
N LEU A 310 -16.28 4.96 -12.02
CA LEU A 310 -17.04 4.26 -13.06
C LEU A 310 -17.79 5.23 -13.98
N ALA A 311 -18.35 6.33 -13.44
CA ALA A 311 -18.99 7.35 -14.27
C ALA A 311 -17.99 8.08 -15.18
N ALA A 312 -16.78 8.34 -14.67
CA ALA A 312 -15.70 8.92 -15.48
C ALA A 312 -15.22 7.95 -16.58
N LEU A 313 -15.12 6.64 -16.25
CA LEU A 313 -14.84 5.57 -17.21
C LEU A 313 -15.90 5.50 -18.31
N GLU A 314 -17.17 5.61 -17.94
CA GLU A 314 -18.30 5.63 -18.89
C GLU A 314 -18.09 6.73 -19.95
N GLY A 315 -17.79 7.96 -19.51
CA GLY A 315 -17.51 9.07 -20.42
C GLY A 315 -16.22 8.90 -21.24
N ALA A 316 -15.16 8.32 -20.67
CA ALA A 316 -13.91 8.11 -21.40
C ALA A 316 -14.05 7.06 -22.53
N VAL A 317 -14.79 5.98 -22.27
CA VAL A 317 -14.87 4.84 -23.19
C VAL A 317 -16.06 4.95 -24.16
N TRP A 318 -17.26 5.26 -23.66
CA TRP A 318 -18.48 5.23 -24.47
C TRP A 318 -18.83 6.57 -25.14
N ASP A 319 -18.34 7.71 -24.60
CA ASP A 319 -18.52 9.03 -25.25
C ASP A 319 -17.29 9.46 -26.06
N GLU A 320 -16.11 9.44 -25.43
CA GLU A 320 -14.88 10.00 -26.03
C GLU A 320 -14.21 9.04 -27.02
N ALA A 321 -13.84 7.82 -26.59
CA ALA A 321 -13.21 6.82 -27.48
C ALA A 321 -14.22 6.24 -28.48
N ARG A 322 -15.44 5.94 -27.98
CA ARG A 322 -16.65 5.54 -28.72
C ARG A 322 -16.42 4.45 -29.79
N PRO A 323 -15.76 3.31 -29.47
CA PRO A 323 -15.53 2.23 -30.42
C PRO A 323 -16.86 1.56 -30.83
N ALA A 324 -16.89 0.88 -31.98
CA ALA A 324 -18.10 0.20 -32.44
C ALA A 324 -18.48 -1.00 -31.55
N THR A 325 -17.49 -1.67 -30.96
CA THR A 325 -17.69 -2.78 -30.00
C THR A 325 -16.91 -2.53 -28.71
N VAL A 326 -17.52 -2.78 -27.54
CA VAL A 326 -16.81 -2.81 -26.25
C VAL A 326 -17.06 -4.17 -25.59
N VAL A 327 -16.01 -4.84 -25.13
CA VAL A 327 -16.09 -6.08 -24.36
C VAL A 327 -15.64 -5.79 -22.93
N VAL A 328 -16.51 -6.03 -21.95
CA VAL A 328 -16.20 -5.82 -20.52
C VAL A 328 -16.31 -7.15 -19.79
N THR A 329 -15.31 -7.48 -18.97
CA THR A 329 -15.41 -8.61 -18.04
C THR A 329 -15.25 -8.19 -16.60
N THR A 330 -15.86 -8.94 -15.68
CA THR A 330 -15.72 -8.74 -14.24
C THR A 330 -16.02 -10.05 -13.47
N PRO A 331 -15.47 -10.24 -12.27
CA PRO A 331 -15.85 -11.32 -11.37
C PRO A 331 -17.35 -11.41 -11.13
N ASN A 332 -17.86 -12.64 -11.06
CA ASN A 332 -19.18 -13.00 -10.55
C ASN A 332 -19.15 -13.31 -9.04
N ALA A 333 -19.71 -12.44 -8.20
CA ALA A 333 -19.79 -12.69 -6.76
C ALA A 333 -20.61 -13.94 -6.40
N GLU A 334 -21.59 -14.34 -7.22
CA GLU A 334 -22.39 -15.54 -6.99
C GLU A 334 -21.54 -16.81 -7.14
N TYR A 335 -20.54 -16.80 -8.02
CA TYR A 335 -19.61 -17.91 -8.21
C TYR A 335 -18.67 -18.10 -7.01
N ASN A 336 -18.49 -17.08 -6.18
CA ASN A 336 -17.51 -17.13 -5.10
C ASN A 336 -17.82 -18.21 -4.05
N ALA A 337 -19.11 -18.52 -3.88
CA ALA A 337 -19.56 -19.58 -2.99
C ALA A 337 -18.97 -20.96 -3.36
N LEU A 338 -18.57 -21.16 -4.62
CA LEU A 338 -18.01 -22.43 -5.09
C LEU A 338 -16.53 -22.61 -4.73
N PHE A 339 -15.86 -21.59 -4.19
CA PHE A 339 -14.46 -21.67 -3.73
C PHE A 339 -14.32 -22.18 -2.29
N ASP A 340 -15.42 -22.60 -1.64
CA ASP A 340 -15.57 -22.96 -0.23
C ASP A 340 -14.29 -23.39 0.51
N GLN A 341 -13.76 -22.45 1.30
CA GLN A 341 -13.01 -22.73 2.52
C GLN A 341 -13.68 -22.03 3.71
N PRO A 342 -13.68 -22.63 4.92
CA PRO A 342 -14.17 -21.98 6.12
C PRO A 342 -13.39 -20.67 6.37
N GLY A 343 -14.07 -19.53 6.35
CA GLY A 343 -13.46 -18.20 6.51
C GLY A 343 -13.12 -17.46 5.21
N ALA A 344 -13.56 -17.95 4.05
CA ALA A 344 -13.39 -17.26 2.77
C ALA A 344 -13.97 -15.83 2.79
N ARG A 345 -13.20 -14.88 2.25
CA ARG A 345 -13.60 -13.47 2.10
C ARG A 345 -14.81 -13.37 1.17
N ARG A 346 -15.63 -12.32 1.35
CA ARG A 346 -16.80 -12.01 0.49
C ARG A 346 -16.40 -11.74 -0.98
N MET A 347 -15.13 -11.45 -1.25
CA MET A 347 -14.54 -11.08 -2.55
C MET A 347 -13.31 -11.96 -2.82
N ARG A 348 -13.09 -12.34 -4.08
CA ARG A 348 -11.96 -13.17 -4.55
C ARG A 348 -10.61 -12.48 -4.44
N HIS A 349 -10.57 -11.17 -4.70
CA HIS A 349 -9.32 -10.43 -4.69
C HIS A 349 -9.37 -9.28 -3.67
N PRO A 350 -8.30 -9.08 -2.88
CA PRO A 350 -8.24 -8.00 -1.90
C PRO A 350 -8.28 -6.58 -2.50
N ASP A 351 -8.08 -6.45 -3.81
CA ASP A 351 -7.98 -5.14 -4.50
C ASP A 351 -9.27 -4.73 -5.18
N HIS A 352 -10.26 -5.62 -5.19
CA HIS A 352 -11.55 -5.30 -5.73
C HIS A 352 -12.23 -4.31 -4.76
N ARG A 353 -12.89 -3.30 -5.31
CA ARG A 353 -13.78 -2.39 -4.61
C ARG A 353 -15.17 -2.98 -4.46
N PHE A 354 -15.55 -3.80 -5.43
CA PHE A 354 -16.77 -4.57 -5.44
C PHE A 354 -16.57 -5.86 -6.24
N GLU A 355 -17.41 -6.85 -6.01
CA GLU A 355 -17.64 -7.93 -6.96
C GLU A 355 -19.15 -8.03 -7.14
N TRP A 356 -19.63 -7.83 -8.36
CA TRP A 356 -21.07 -7.76 -8.62
C TRP A 356 -21.67 -9.13 -8.85
N THR A 357 -22.91 -9.29 -8.43
CA THR A 357 -23.80 -10.37 -8.88
C THR A 357 -24.15 -10.20 -10.36
N ARG A 358 -24.70 -11.23 -11.00
CA ARG A 358 -25.22 -11.12 -12.37
C ARG A 358 -26.31 -10.07 -12.51
N GLY A 359 -27.13 -9.88 -11.49
CA GLY A 359 -28.17 -8.84 -11.47
C GLY A 359 -27.58 -7.43 -11.54
N GLU A 360 -26.62 -7.14 -10.67
CA GLU A 360 -25.96 -5.83 -10.58
C GLU A 360 -25.17 -5.51 -11.85
N PHE A 361 -24.36 -6.45 -12.35
CA PHE A 361 -23.58 -6.25 -13.57
C PHE A 361 -24.49 -6.02 -14.80
N ARG A 362 -25.60 -6.77 -14.91
CA ARG A 362 -26.58 -6.57 -16.00
C ARG A 362 -27.25 -5.21 -15.92
N ALA A 363 -27.67 -4.80 -14.72
CA ALA A 363 -28.32 -3.50 -14.51
C ALA A 363 -27.39 -2.34 -14.88
N TRP A 364 -26.13 -2.40 -14.43
CA TRP A 364 -25.12 -1.41 -14.80
C TRP A 364 -24.89 -1.38 -16.32
N ALA A 365 -24.60 -2.53 -16.94
CA ALA A 365 -24.30 -2.62 -18.36
C ALA A 365 -25.49 -2.16 -19.24
N GLN A 366 -26.72 -2.50 -18.87
CA GLN A 366 -27.93 -2.01 -19.55
C GLN A 366 -28.10 -0.50 -19.40
N GLY A 367 -27.80 0.05 -18.22
CA GLY A 367 -27.80 1.49 -17.97
C GLY A 367 -26.83 2.23 -18.87
N VAL A 368 -25.58 1.76 -18.96
CA VAL A 368 -24.55 2.30 -19.86
C VAL A 368 -25.03 2.24 -21.31
N ALA A 369 -25.52 1.07 -21.73
CA ALA A 369 -26.00 0.87 -23.09
C ALA A 369 -27.13 1.85 -23.47
N GLY A 370 -28.08 2.08 -22.55
CA GLY A 370 -29.17 3.05 -22.73
C GLY A 370 -28.70 4.50 -22.83
N ARG A 371 -27.78 4.93 -21.96
CA ARG A 371 -27.26 6.31 -21.95
C ARG A 371 -26.43 6.65 -23.19
N HIS A 372 -25.66 5.68 -23.71
CA HIS A 372 -24.68 5.92 -24.78
C HIS A 372 -25.09 5.34 -26.15
N ARG A 373 -26.31 4.83 -26.30
CA ARG A 373 -26.86 4.24 -27.54
C ARG A 373 -26.08 3.01 -28.04
N TYR A 374 -25.87 2.05 -27.16
CA TYR A 374 -25.37 0.72 -27.48
C TYR A 374 -26.47 -0.33 -27.26
N ALA A 375 -26.42 -1.43 -28.00
CA ALA A 375 -27.03 -2.69 -27.58
C ALA A 375 -26.02 -3.42 -26.68
N VAL A 376 -26.49 -4.18 -25.69
CA VAL A 376 -25.63 -5.03 -24.87
C VAL A 376 -26.15 -6.47 -24.86
N ARG A 377 -25.25 -7.43 -25.00
CA ARG A 377 -25.51 -8.87 -24.79
C ARG A 377 -24.53 -9.43 -23.78
N PHE A 378 -24.92 -10.51 -23.11
CA PHE A 378 -24.10 -11.16 -22.08
C PHE A 378 -23.62 -12.52 -22.55
N ALA A 379 -22.41 -12.89 -22.14
CA ALA A 379 -21.77 -14.16 -22.43
C ALA A 379 -20.92 -14.61 -21.23
N PRO A 380 -20.63 -15.91 -21.10
CA PRO A 380 -19.69 -16.41 -20.11
C PRO A 380 -18.24 -16.15 -20.54
N ALA A 381 -17.34 -16.00 -19.57
CA ALA A 381 -15.90 -16.11 -19.77
C ALA A 381 -15.31 -17.08 -18.74
N GLY A 382 -14.88 -18.26 -19.19
CA GLY A 382 -14.46 -19.35 -18.33
C GLY A 382 -15.60 -20.31 -17.92
N PRO A 383 -15.38 -21.15 -16.89
CA PRO A 383 -16.31 -22.20 -16.48
C PRO A 383 -17.65 -21.66 -16.00
N GLU A 384 -18.72 -22.44 -16.20
CA GLU A 384 -20.07 -22.12 -15.75
C GLU A 384 -20.62 -23.17 -14.78
N ASP A 385 -21.25 -22.69 -13.72
CA ASP A 385 -22.04 -23.49 -12.81
C ASP A 385 -23.54 -23.30 -13.08
N ALA A 386 -24.32 -24.37 -12.91
CA ALA A 386 -25.74 -24.38 -13.22
C ALA A 386 -26.57 -23.42 -12.35
N GLN A 387 -26.12 -23.12 -11.13
CA GLN A 387 -26.81 -22.24 -10.19
C GLN A 387 -26.14 -20.87 -10.12
N ALA A 388 -24.82 -20.84 -9.90
CA ALA A 388 -24.05 -19.62 -9.71
C ALA A 388 -23.74 -18.88 -11.02
N GLY A 389 -23.84 -19.55 -12.18
CA GLY A 389 -23.52 -18.98 -13.48
C GLY A 389 -22.02 -19.01 -13.80
N PRO A 390 -21.51 -18.12 -14.67
CA PRO A 390 -20.10 -18.13 -15.07
C PRO A 390 -19.15 -17.64 -13.98
N LEU A 391 -17.93 -18.13 -13.99
CA LEU A 391 -16.84 -17.66 -13.13
C LEU A 391 -16.54 -16.18 -13.39
N THR A 392 -16.33 -15.79 -14.64
CA THR A 392 -16.21 -14.38 -15.04
C THR A 392 -17.40 -14.02 -15.93
N GLN A 393 -18.01 -12.89 -15.65
CA GLN A 393 -19.12 -12.33 -16.42
C GLN A 393 -18.57 -11.54 -17.59
N MET A 394 -19.20 -11.60 -18.76
CA MET A 394 -18.83 -10.78 -19.91
C MET A 394 -20.03 -10.06 -20.51
N ALA A 395 -19.90 -8.76 -20.73
CA ALA A 395 -20.85 -7.92 -21.46
C ALA A 395 -20.21 -7.44 -22.77
N ILE A 396 -20.97 -7.52 -23.86
CA ILE A 396 -20.53 -7.12 -25.19
C ILE A 396 -21.49 -6.06 -25.70
N PHE A 397 -20.97 -4.85 -25.84
CA PHE A 397 -21.68 -3.68 -26.30
C PHE A 397 -21.46 -3.49 -27.80
N ASN A 398 -22.52 -3.21 -28.54
CA ASN A 398 -22.46 -2.88 -29.97
C ASN A 398 -23.17 -1.55 -30.21
N ARG A 399 -22.46 -0.60 -30.83
CA ARG A 399 -23.00 0.74 -31.08
C ARG A 399 -24.18 0.66 -32.05
N LEU A 400 -25.31 1.27 -31.69
CA LEU A 400 -26.55 1.17 -32.49
C LEU A 400 -26.46 1.90 -33.84
N ASP A 401 -25.51 2.83 -34.00
CA ASP A 401 -25.35 3.65 -35.21
C ASP A 401 -24.37 3.07 -36.24
N ALA A 402 -23.79 1.88 -36.00
CA ALA A 402 -22.67 1.35 -36.78
C ALA A 402 -23.01 1.00 -38.26
N ALA A 403 -24.25 1.21 -38.70
CA ALA A 403 -24.67 1.04 -40.10
C ALA A 403 -24.53 2.30 -40.97
N ALA A 404 -24.18 3.47 -40.41
CA ALA A 404 -23.99 4.71 -41.18
C ALA A 404 -22.51 5.15 -41.23
N ARG A 405 -21.99 5.41 -42.44
CA ARG A 405 -20.67 6.00 -42.67
C ARG A 405 -20.56 7.39 -42.01
N PRO A 406 -19.36 7.84 -41.61
CA PRO A 406 -19.19 9.10 -40.89
C PRO A 406 -19.43 10.28 -41.84
N GLY A 407 -20.34 11.18 -41.45
CA GLY A 407 -20.60 12.44 -42.12
C GLY A 407 -21.18 13.45 -41.13
N MET A 408 -20.37 14.48 -40.87
CA MET A 408 -20.67 15.80 -40.30
C MET A 408 -21.24 15.93 -38.89
N ASP A 409 -20.68 16.95 -38.21
CA ASP A 409 -21.08 17.53 -36.94
C ASP A 409 -22.59 17.74 -36.82
N ASP A 410 -23.10 17.61 -35.60
CA ASP A 410 -24.17 18.48 -35.13
C ASP A 410 -23.83 18.95 -33.71
N GLY A 411 -23.56 20.24 -33.62
CA GLY A 411 -23.41 20.98 -32.38
C GLY A 411 -24.73 21.08 -31.65
N GLY A 412 -24.69 20.81 -30.35
CA GLY A 412 -25.84 20.97 -29.48
C GLY A 412 -25.52 20.50 -28.07
N THR A 413 -24.78 21.29 -27.30
CA THR A 413 -24.71 21.13 -25.85
C THR A 413 -25.32 22.34 -25.15
N THR A 414 -26.48 22.08 -24.54
CA THR A 414 -27.03 22.85 -23.43
C THR A 414 -25.97 23.00 -22.34
N GLY A 415 -25.80 24.21 -21.82
CA GLY A 415 -24.75 24.59 -20.86
C GLY A 415 -24.77 23.82 -19.54
N VAL A 416 -24.15 22.65 -19.54
CA VAL A 416 -23.61 21.96 -18.36
C VAL A 416 -22.13 22.34 -18.30
N ARG A 417 -21.59 22.71 -17.12
CA ARG A 417 -20.14 22.88 -16.96
C ARG A 417 -19.45 21.58 -17.39
N ASP A 418 -18.52 21.67 -18.35
CA ASP A 418 -17.73 20.51 -18.77
C ASP A 418 -16.70 20.20 -17.67
N ASP A 419 -17.08 19.31 -16.75
CA ASP A 419 -16.24 18.83 -15.67
C ASP A 419 -15.26 17.74 -16.16
N ALA A 420 -15.20 17.48 -17.47
CA ALA A 420 -14.27 16.52 -18.03
C ALA A 420 -12.83 17.04 -17.97
N ILE A 421 -11.91 16.11 -17.66
CA ILE A 421 -10.49 16.38 -17.61
C ILE A 421 -9.83 15.57 -18.73
N HIS A 422 -9.15 16.26 -19.65
CA HIS A 422 -8.44 15.63 -20.75
C HIS A 422 -7.02 15.22 -20.34
N LEU A 423 -6.61 14.03 -20.74
CA LEU A 423 -5.31 13.48 -20.40
C LEU A 423 -4.15 14.33 -20.95
N ASP A 424 -4.32 14.97 -22.11
CA ASP A 424 -3.31 15.86 -22.70
C ASP A 424 -3.04 17.10 -21.81
N ALA A 425 -4.01 17.47 -20.96
CA ALA A 425 -3.81 18.50 -19.94
C ALA A 425 -3.00 18.00 -18.72
N LEU A 426 -2.82 16.68 -18.56
CA LEU A 426 -2.21 16.02 -17.40
C LEU A 426 -1.00 15.09 -17.70
N ALA A 427 -0.70 14.73 -18.95
CA ALA A 427 0.44 13.90 -19.35
C ALA A 427 1.63 14.68 -19.96
N GLY A 428 2.87 14.22 -19.78
CA GLY A 428 4.08 14.85 -20.34
C GLY A 428 4.63 16.04 -19.56
N ASP A 429 5.73 16.60 -20.07
CA ASP A 429 6.43 17.75 -19.48
C ASP A 429 5.54 19.00 -19.46
N ARG A 430 5.51 19.71 -18.33
CA ARG A 430 4.69 20.91 -18.19
C ARG A 430 5.30 21.96 -17.27
N THR A 431 4.97 23.21 -17.56
CA THR A 431 5.23 24.35 -16.69
C THR A 431 3.90 24.99 -16.30
N ILE A 432 3.70 25.18 -15.00
CA ILE A 432 2.52 25.85 -14.45
C ILE A 432 2.96 27.15 -13.81
N LEU A 433 2.40 28.27 -14.28
CA LEU A 433 2.55 29.55 -13.61
C LEU A 433 1.64 29.61 -12.39
N THR A 434 2.23 29.93 -11.24
CA THR A 434 1.56 30.09 -9.95
C THR A 434 1.71 31.51 -9.45
N ARG A 435 0.69 32.04 -8.77
CA ARG A 435 0.75 33.38 -8.18
C ARG A 435 1.86 33.56 -7.13
N VAL A 436 2.10 32.53 -6.31
CA VAL A 436 2.95 32.63 -5.10
C VAL A 436 4.37 32.08 -5.34
N GLY A 437 4.59 31.22 -6.34
CA GLY A 437 5.86 30.55 -6.57
C GLY A 437 6.44 30.70 -7.98
N GLY A 438 5.82 31.53 -8.84
CA GLY A 438 6.26 31.68 -10.24
C GLY A 438 6.04 30.42 -11.07
N GLU A 439 6.95 30.13 -11.99
CA GLU A 439 6.88 28.97 -12.87
C GLU A 439 7.34 27.70 -12.17
N VAL A 440 6.49 26.68 -12.15
CA VAL A 440 6.80 25.35 -11.61
C VAL A 440 6.81 24.34 -12.74
N PHE A 441 7.99 23.76 -13.01
CA PHE A 441 8.18 22.69 -13.99
C PHE A 441 7.92 21.32 -13.38
N ILE A 442 7.27 20.45 -14.16
CA ILE A 442 6.96 19.05 -13.84
C ILE A 442 7.45 18.19 -15.00
N ALA A 443 8.33 17.24 -14.71
CA ALA A 443 8.80 16.27 -15.70
C ALA A 443 7.70 15.24 -16.01
N GLY A 444 7.64 14.76 -17.25
CA GLY A 444 6.64 13.80 -17.70
C GLY A 444 6.67 12.46 -16.95
N GLU A 445 7.82 12.07 -16.40
CA GLU A 445 7.94 10.89 -15.52
C GLU A 445 7.23 11.10 -14.18
N GLN A 446 7.41 12.26 -13.55
CA GLN A 446 6.73 12.61 -12.30
C GLN A 446 5.22 12.72 -12.50
N ALA A 447 4.80 13.34 -13.62
CA ALA A 447 3.38 13.44 -13.99
C ALA A 447 2.74 12.05 -14.14
N ALA A 448 3.47 11.08 -14.65
CA ALA A 448 2.94 9.73 -14.84
C ALA A 448 2.68 8.98 -13.52
N ALA A 449 3.57 9.12 -12.53
CA ALA A 449 3.34 8.54 -11.20
C ALA A 449 2.10 9.15 -10.52
N ALA A 450 1.89 10.46 -10.69
CA ALA A 450 0.68 11.13 -10.22
C ALA A 450 -0.59 10.60 -10.93
N LEU A 451 -0.50 10.32 -12.24
CA LEU A 451 -1.61 9.74 -13.01
C LEU A 451 -2.08 8.42 -12.45
N GLU A 452 -1.14 7.54 -12.14
CA GLU A 452 -1.45 6.25 -11.54
C GLU A 452 -2.17 6.42 -10.21
N MET A 453 -1.59 7.21 -9.29
CA MET A 453 -2.16 7.40 -7.97
C MET A 453 -3.57 7.99 -8.03
N MET A 454 -3.76 8.99 -8.89
CA MET A 454 -5.04 9.67 -9.06
C MET A 454 -6.12 8.77 -9.68
N SER A 455 -5.76 7.99 -10.68
CA SER A 455 -6.71 7.18 -11.44
C SER A 455 -7.21 5.97 -10.66
N ARG A 456 -6.40 5.43 -9.76
CA ARG A 456 -6.73 4.19 -9.02
C ARG A 456 -7.29 4.42 -7.63
N PHE A 457 -7.00 5.56 -7.00
CA PHE A 457 -7.17 5.66 -5.54
C PHE A 457 -7.75 6.97 -5.04
N ALA A 458 -7.88 7.98 -5.89
CA ALA A 458 -8.36 9.27 -5.45
C ALA A 458 -9.88 9.31 -5.33
N VAL A 459 -10.36 10.19 -4.44
CA VAL A 459 -11.78 10.55 -4.37
C VAL A 459 -12.23 11.22 -5.68
N ASP A 460 -13.54 11.42 -5.82
CA ASP A 460 -14.09 12.20 -6.93
C ASP A 460 -13.28 13.49 -7.18
N PRO A 461 -12.76 13.70 -8.41
CA PRO A 461 -11.98 14.87 -8.77
C PRO A 461 -12.61 16.20 -8.36
N ARG A 462 -13.93 16.30 -8.34
CA ARG A 462 -14.67 17.52 -7.95
C ARG A 462 -14.43 17.94 -6.50
N TRP A 463 -14.12 16.99 -5.60
CA TRP A 463 -13.74 17.30 -4.21
C TRP A 463 -12.27 17.73 -4.06
N LEU A 464 -11.42 17.42 -5.04
CA LEU A 464 -9.98 17.67 -4.96
C LEU A 464 -9.63 19.10 -5.41
N ILE A 465 -10.00 20.07 -4.59
CA ILE A 465 -9.71 21.49 -4.81
C ILE A 465 -8.38 21.93 -4.20
N HIS A 466 -7.78 21.10 -3.34
CA HIS A 466 -6.52 21.36 -2.65
C HIS A 466 -5.83 20.05 -2.28
N LEU A 467 -4.51 19.98 -2.42
CA LEU A 467 -3.70 18.94 -1.80
C LEU A 467 -2.71 19.58 -0.83
N PRO A 468 -2.76 19.25 0.47
CA PRO A 468 -1.80 19.77 1.44
C PRO A 468 -0.35 19.41 0.99
N PRO A 469 0.60 20.36 1.00
CA PRO A 469 1.99 20.08 0.62
C PRO A 469 2.64 19.11 1.62
N SER A 470 3.69 18.41 1.21
CA SER A 470 4.53 17.64 2.12
C SER A 470 5.07 18.53 3.24
N THR A 471 5.22 17.96 4.43
CA THR A 471 5.88 18.63 5.56
C THR A 471 7.30 18.07 5.64
N PRO A 472 8.34 18.87 5.30
CA PRO A 472 9.72 18.44 5.44
C PRO A 472 9.99 17.87 6.82
N VAL A 473 10.76 16.80 6.88
CA VAL A 473 11.14 16.15 8.13
C VAL A 473 12.56 16.60 8.45
N ALA A 474 12.76 17.13 9.66
CA ALA A 474 14.10 17.47 10.11
C ALA A 474 15.00 16.22 10.11
N PRO A 475 16.30 16.36 9.78
CA PRO A 475 17.21 15.23 9.72
C PRO A 475 17.24 14.51 11.07
N ALA A 476 17.12 13.18 11.03
CA ALA A 476 17.27 12.36 12.20
C ALA A 476 18.77 12.24 12.52
N SER A 477 19.16 12.67 13.71
CA SER A 477 20.53 12.54 14.22
C SER A 477 20.54 11.64 15.46
N PRO A 478 21.66 10.94 15.72
CA PRO A 478 21.85 10.18 16.96
C PRO A 478 21.81 11.05 18.24
N ALA A 479 22.06 12.36 18.13
CA ALA A 479 22.02 13.26 19.28
C ALA A 479 20.60 13.79 19.52
N ALA A 480 20.13 13.70 20.76
CA ALA A 480 18.82 14.18 21.16
C ALA A 480 18.67 15.69 20.84
N GLY A 481 17.55 16.05 20.19
CA GLY A 481 17.19 17.44 19.88
C GLY A 481 17.83 18.02 18.61
N ASP A 482 18.71 17.29 17.92
CA ASP A 482 19.39 17.80 16.71
C ASP A 482 18.42 18.13 15.57
N GLY A 483 17.35 17.34 15.38
CA GLY A 483 16.31 17.66 14.40
C GLY A 483 15.63 19.00 14.68
N VAL A 484 15.35 19.29 15.96
CA VAL A 484 14.80 20.58 16.39
C VAL A 484 15.80 21.70 16.11
N ARG A 485 17.08 21.53 16.45
CA ARG A 485 18.12 22.53 16.18
C ARG A 485 18.28 22.80 14.68
N ALA A 486 18.24 21.76 13.84
CA ALA A 486 18.28 21.90 12.39
C ALA A 486 17.07 22.70 11.86
N ALA A 487 15.88 22.44 12.37
CA ALA A 487 14.68 23.20 12.03
C ALA A 487 14.80 24.68 12.46
N LEU A 488 15.28 24.97 13.67
CA LEU A 488 15.51 26.34 14.14
C LEU A 488 16.54 27.08 13.27
N ALA A 489 17.62 26.40 12.87
CA ALA A 489 18.61 26.95 11.96
C ALA A 489 18.01 27.28 10.58
N TYR A 490 17.14 26.40 10.05
CA TYR A 490 16.39 26.66 8.83
C TYR A 490 15.52 27.92 8.94
N PHE A 491 14.71 28.06 10.00
CA PHE A 491 13.87 29.25 10.17
C PHE A 491 14.67 30.55 10.29
N ARG A 492 15.80 30.53 11.01
CA ARG A 492 16.71 31.69 11.09
C ARG A 492 17.31 32.05 9.73
N ALA A 493 17.75 31.06 8.96
CA ALA A 493 18.30 31.27 7.62
C ALA A 493 17.24 31.83 6.65
N SER A 494 15.97 31.47 6.84
CA SER A 494 14.82 32.02 6.11
C SER A 494 14.35 33.40 6.61
N GLY A 495 15.02 34.00 7.61
CA GLY A 495 14.67 35.31 8.14
C GLY A 495 13.40 35.34 9.00
N ILE A 496 12.96 34.20 9.52
CA ILE A 496 11.80 34.11 10.41
C ILE A 496 12.22 34.50 11.83
N ALA A 497 11.51 35.45 12.43
CA ALA A 497 11.75 35.93 13.79
C ALA A 497 10.86 35.24 14.83
N GLU A 498 9.64 34.84 14.45
CA GLU A 498 8.64 34.27 15.35
C GLU A 498 8.20 32.91 14.81
N ILE A 499 8.17 31.91 15.69
CA ILE A 499 7.74 30.55 15.37
C ILE A 499 6.62 30.09 16.31
N ASP A 500 5.84 29.14 15.82
CA ASP A 500 4.80 28.45 16.56
C ASP A 500 5.09 26.95 16.56
N VAL A 501 5.30 26.37 17.73
CA VAL A 501 5.70 24.98 17.91
C VAL A 501 4.48 24.19 18.37
N GLN A 502 4.00 23.30 17.51
CA GLN A 502 2.81 22.49 17.71
C GLN A 502 3.18 21.08 18.10
N ARG A 503 2.42 20.47 19.01
CA ARG A 503 2.57 19.05 19.35
C ARG A 503 2.26 18.19 18.13
N LEU A 504 3.17 17.28 17.77
CA LEU A 504 2.94 16.35 16.67
C LEU A 504 1.87 15.33 17.06
N ARG A 505 0.72 15.38 16.40
CA ARG A 505 -0.38 14.43 16.59
C ARG A 505 -0.11 13.13 15.84
N SER A 506 -0.33 12.00 16.50
CA SER A 506 -0.38 10.69 15.84
C SER A 506 -1.67 10.57 15.04
N GLY A 507 -1.55 10.42 13.72
CA GLY A 507 -2.70 10.31 12.83
C GLY A 507 -2.36 10.53 11.37
N THR A 508 -3.40 10.59 10.54
CA THR A 508 -3.28 10.84 9.10
C THR A 508 -3.67 12.27 8.80
N ARG A 509 -2.83 12.99 8.04
CA ARG A 509 -3.20 14.33 7.54
C ARG A 509 -4.31 14.18 6.50
N VAL A 510 -5.42 14.88 6.73
CA VAL A 510 -6.62 14.83 5.90
C VAL A 510 -7.12 16.23 5.58
N MET A 511 -7.82 16.31 4.46
CA MET A 511 -8.75 17.36 4.12
C MET A 511 -10.16 16.86 4.39
N ALA A 512 -10.98 17.67 5.06
CA ALA A 512 -12.40 17.45 5.23
C ALA A 512 -13.15 18.63 4.60
N ILE A 513 -13.81 18.38 3.48
CA ILE A 513 -14.74 19.32 2.86
C ILE A 513 -16.13 19.01 3.37
N VAL A 514 -16.78 20.01 3.95
CA VAL A 514 -18.08 19.88 4.59
C VAL A 514 -19.02 20.91 3.99
N CYS A 515 -20.09 20.46 3.33
CA CYS A 515 -21.18 21.31 2.87
C CYS A 515 -22.31 21.26 3.89
N ARG A 516 -23.11 22.32 4.00
CA ARG A 516 -24.28 22.36 4.90
C ARG A 516 -25.29 21.27 4.58
N ASP A 517 -25.51 21.00 3.30
CA ASP A 517 -26.40 19.96 2.77
C ASP A 517 -25.96 19.50 1.37
N ALA A 518 -26.66 18.51 0.82
CA ALA A 518 -26.37 17.95 -0.50
C ALA A 518 -26.70 18.90 -1.67
N ALA A 519 -27.60 19.87 -1.47
CA ALA A 519 -27.91 20.86 -2.50
C ALA A 519 -26.73 21.84 -2.68
N VAL A 520 -26.07 22.22 -1.58
CA VAL A 520 -24.83 22.99 -1.61
C VAL A 520 -23.72 22.23 -2.34
N ALA A 521 -23.51 20.95 -2.00
CA ALA A 521 -22.49 20.13 -2.64
C ALA A 521 -22.69 20.07 -4.17
N ARG A 522 -23.92 19.81 -4.63
CA ARG A 522 -24.27 19.80 -6.06
C ARG A 522 -24.05 21.15 -6.72
N ARG A 523 -24.53 22.24 -6.11
CA ARG A 523 -24.42 23.59 -6.66
C ARG A 523 -22.97 24.07 -6.75
N ARG A 524 -22.18 23.80 -5.72
CA ARG A 524 -20.83 24.38 -5.55
C ARG A 524 -19.71 23.53 -6.16
N PHE A 525 -19.83 22.21 -6.07
CA PHE A 525 -18.81 21.26 -6.51
C PHE A 525 -19.27 20.41 -7.71
N GLY A 526 -20.56 20.42 -8.06
CA GLY A 526 -21.07 19.64 -9.20
C GLY A 526 -21.17 18.14 -8.93
N VAL A 527 -21.05 17.69 -7.68
CA VAL A 527 -21.05 16.27 -7.29
C VAL A 527 -22.43 15.59 -7.36
N ALA A 528 -22.44 14.26 -7.27
CA ALA A 528 -23.64 13.44 -7.42
C ALA A 528 -24.72 13.70 -6.35
N GLU A 529 -25.95 13.23 -6.62
CA GLU A 529 -27.10 13.40 -5.73
C GLU A 529 -26.91 12.64 -4.41
N GLY A 530 -26.95 13.37 -3.28
CA GLY A 530 -26.91 12.81 -1.92
C GLY A 530 -25.60 13.06 -1.15
N GLU A 531 -24.52 13.48 -1.82
CA GLU A 531 -23.25 13.77 -1.14
C GLU A 531 -23.28 15.09 -0.39
N THR A 532 -22.68 15.14 0.81
CA THR A 532 -22.62 16.35 1.65
C THR A 532 -21.19 16.82 1.93
N GLY A 533 -20.18 16.09 1.45
CA GLY A 533 -18.78 16.36 1.72
C GLY A 533 -17.88 15.18 1.38
N SER A 534 -16.60 15.33 1.68
CA SER A 534 -15.57 14.30 1.47
C SER A 534 -14.40 14.49 2.42
N VAL A 535 -13.84 13.38 2.91
CA VAL A 535 -12.64 13.33 3.74
C VAL A 535 -11.55 12.54 3.01
N TYR A 536 -10.52 13.23 2.55
CA TYR A 536 -9.42 12.64 1.79
C TYR A 536 -8.06 12.91 2.41
N THR A 537 -7.09 12.03 2.16
CA THR A 537 -5.72 12.14 2.65
C THR A 537 -4.92 13.20 1.88
N ALA A 538 -3.73 13.55 2.35
CA ALA A 538 -2.83 14.46 1.63
C ALA A 538 -2.39 13.95 0.23
N ALA A 539 -2.72 12.71 -0.13
CA ALA A 539 -2.51 12.12 -1.45
C ALA A 539 -3.81 12.05 -2.29
N GLY A 540 -4.90 12.67 -1.83
CA GLY A 540 -6.20 12.70 -2.53
C GLY A 540 -7.03 11.43 -2.36
N ARG A 541 -6.57 10.44 -1.57
CA ARG A 541 -7.28 9.16 -1.37
C ARG A 541 -8.39 9.29 -0.35
N ALA A 542 -9.49 8.57 -0.53
CA ALA A 542 -10.56 8.48 0.47
C ALA A 542 -9.97 8.05 1.83
N TYR A 543 -10.30 8.77 2.91
CA TYR A 543 -9.89 8.36 4.24
C TYR A 543 -10.75 7.19 4.74
N PHE A 544 -12.06 7.24 4.52
CA PHE A 544 -12.97 6.16 4.88
C PHE A 544 -13.12 5.18 3.71
N ALA A 545 -13.16 3.89 4.01
CA ALA A 545 -13.44 2.86 3.00
C ALA A 545 -14.95 2.72 2.73
N ASP A 546 -15.77 3.12 3.70
CA ASP A 546 -17.22 3.05 3.67
C ASP A 546 -17.80 4.48 3.70
N ARG A 547 -18.74 4.74 2.79
CA ARG A 547 -19.39 6.05 2.64
C ARG A 547 -20.35 6.34 3.79
N ASP A 548 -20.99 5.33 4.38
CA ASP A 548 -21.87 5.55 5.53
C ASP A 548 -21.06 6.00 6.76
N ALA A 549 -19.89 5.39 6.99
CA ALA A 549 -18.96 5.81 8.03
C ALA A 549 -18.42 7.24 7.81
N GLU A 550 -18.13 7.62 6.55
CA GLU A 550 -17.70 8.97 6.20
C GLU A 550 -18.81 10.00 6.45
N GLU A 551 -20.02 9.72 5.99
CA GLU A 551 -21.18 10.58 6.16
C GLU A 551 -21.53 10.76 7.64
N HIS A 552 -21.46 9.68 8.44
CA HIS A 552 -21.64 9.75 9.89
C HIS A 552 -20.61 10.68 10.55
N PHE A 553 -19.35 10.63 10.12
CA PHE A 553 -18.32 11.56 10.58
C PHE A 553 -18.60 13.00 10.14
N LEU A 554 -18.93 13.23 8.86
CA LEU A 554 -19.24 14.55 8.31
C LEU A 554 -20.46 15.18 9.01
N ALA A 555 -21.48 14.39 9.34
CA ALA A 555 -22.66 14.83 10.09
C ALA A 555 -22.30 15.37 11.48
N ARG A 556 -21.37 14.72 12.18
CA ARG A 556 -20.87 15.19 13.47
C ARG A 556 -20.07 16.49 13.34
N VAL A 557 -19.31 16.67 12.26
CA VAL A 557 -18.59 17.93 11.98
C VAL A 557 -19.56 19.04 11.62
N ARG A 558 -20.59 18.78 10.81
CA ARG A 558 -21.67 19.76 10.52
C ARG A 558 -22.39 20.23 11.78
N ALA A 559 -22.79 19.29 12.65
CA ALA A 559 -23.42 19.63 13.91
C ALA A 559 -22.53 20.53 14.80
N ALA A 560 -21.20 20.32 14.76
CA ALA A 560 -20.25 21.19 15.43
C ALA A 560 -20.19 22.60 14.81
N LEU A 561 -20.21 22.68 13.47
CA LEU A 561 -20.23 23.95 12.73
C LEU A 561 -21.51 24.75 12.99
N ASP A 562 -22.66 24.07 13.04
CA ASP A 562 -23.96 24.64 13.43
C ASP A 562 -23.91 25.17 14.87
N GLY A 563 -23.49 24.32 15.82
CA GLY A 563 -23.44 24.68 17.24
C GLY A 563 -22.48 25.83 17.55
N ALA A 564 -21.41 25.99 16.77
CA ALA A 564 -20.46 27.09 16.89
C ALA A 564 -20.84 28.35 16.09
N GLY A 565 -21.96 28.35 15.36
CA GLY A 565 -22.37 29.47 14.49
C GLY A 565 -21.37 29.80 13.39
N THR A 566 -20.62 28.79 12.91
CA THR A 566 -19.48 29.02 12.00
C THR A 566 -19.94 29.48 10.62
N TRP A 567 -21.06 28.97 10.13
CA TRP A 567 -21.65 29.34 8.84
C TRP A 567 -21.92 30.84 8.74
N ASP A 568 -22.55 31.42 9.76
CA ASP A 568 -22.89 32.83 9.78
C ASP A 568 -21.64 33.71 9.99
N ARG A 569 -20.74 33.29 10.88
CA ARG A 569 -19.50 34.03 11.17
C ARG A 569 -18.57 34.13 9.96
N LEU A 570 -18.48 33.07 9.15
CA LEU A 570 -17.68 33.05 7.93
C LEU A 570 -18.49 33.36 6.66
N ALA A 571 -19.80 33.66 6.80
CA ALA A 571 -20.72 33.90 5.70
C ALA A 571 -20.65 32.82 4.59
N THR A 572 -20.67 31.54 4.99
CA THR A 572 -20.46 30.39 4.10
C THR A 572 -21.45 29.26 4.35
N ASP A 573 -21.72 28.45 3.34
CA ASP A 573 -22.49 27.20 3.43
C ASP A 573 -21.64 25.94 3.13
N TRP A 574 -20.33 26.11 2.93
CA TRP A 574 -19.36 25.03 2.89
C TRP A 574 -18.02 25.47 3.50
N ILE A 575 -17.20 24.50 3.93
CA ILE A 575 -15.88 24.78 4.48
C ILE A 575 -14.91 23.64 4.16
N ALA A 576 -13.67 23.98 3.83
CA ALA A 576 -12.56 23.03 3.70
C ALA A 576 -11.65 23.14 4.91
N LEU A 577 -11.58 22.07 5.72
CA LEU A 577 -10.72 21.96 6.89
C LEU A 577 -9.55 21.05 6.58
N GLU A 578 -8.34 21.48 6.92
CA GLU A 578 -7.18 20.60 6.94
C GLU A 578 -6.86 20.25 8.39
N GLY A 579 -6.56 19.00 8.66
CA GLY A 579 -6.18 18.56 9.99
C GLY A 579 -5.56 17.18 10.04
N VAL A 580 -5.39 16.67 11.26
CA VAL A 580 -4.90 15.31 11.51
C VAL A 580 -6.05 14.48 12.08
N MET A 581 -6.44 13.43 11.36
CA MET A 581 -7.41 12.45 11.85
C MET A 581 -6.72 11.48 12.78
N GLY A 582 -7.15 11.43 14.05
CA GLY A 582 -6.57 10.60 15.09
C GLY A 582 -7.56 10.18 16.20
N PRO A 583 -7.12 9.42 17.23
CA PRO A 583 -5.80 8.79 17.32
C PRO A 583 -5.59 7.92 16.09
N ALA A 584 -4.35 7.76 15.66
CA ALA A 584 -4.05 6.79 14.63
C ALA A 584 -4.77 5.46 14.99
N MET A 585 -5.80 5.09 14.22
CA MET A 585 -5.78 3.71 13.74
C MET A 585 -4.37 3.55 13.20
N MET A 586 -3.71 2.43 13.43
CA MET A 586 -2.46 2.10 12.73
C MET A 586 -2.74 1.93 11.22
N ARG A 587 -3.39 2.91 10.56
CA ARG A 587 -3.59 3.09 9.12
C ARG A 587 -2.23 3.49 8.57
N GLY A 588 -1.42 2.46 8.38
CA GLY A 588 -0.06 2.58 7.88
C GLY A 588 0.54 1.22 7.55
N LEU A 589 0.15 0.16 8.27
CA LEU A 589 0.20 -1.23 7.75
C LEU A 589 -1.09 -1.54 6.98
N ASN A 590 -1.11 -1.10 5.73
CA ASN A 590 -2.01 -1.52 4.65
C ASN A 590 -3.53 -1.34 4.85
N LEU A 591 -4.09 -0.45 4.02
CA LEU A 591 -5.50 -0.44 3.63
C LEU A 591 -5.94 -1.71 2.85
N ARG A 592 -5.05 -2.69 2.63
CA ARG A 592 -5.36 -3.96 1.95
C ARG A 592 -5.32 -5.21 2.85
N THR A 593 -4.70 -5.14 4.04
CA THR A 593 -4.59 -6.33 4.92
C THR A 593 -5.02 -6.12 6.38
N GLY A 594 -5.25 -4.88 6.84
CA GLY A 594 -5.92 -4.63 8.12
C GLY A 594 -5.17 -5.12 9.36
N ALA A 595 -3.84 -5.20 9.35
CA ALA A 595 -3.08 -5.72 10.48
C ALA A 595 -3.11 -4.75 11.70
N PRO A 596 -3.68 -5.14 12.86
CA PRO A 596 -3.75 -4.29 14.06
C PRO A 596 -2.40 -4.13 14.77
N ARG A 597 -2.32 -3.21 15.77
CA ARG A 597 -1.21 -3.10 16.75
C ARG A 597 -0.77 -4.45 17.35
N ALA A 598 -1.70 -5.41 17.43
CA ALA A 598 -1.42 -6.80 17.79
C ALA A 598 -0.30 -7.44 16.96
N LEU A 599 -0.15 -7.08 15.68
CA LEU A 599 0.91 -7.60 14.83
C LEU A 599 2.29 -7.06 15.25
N TYR A 600 2.41 -5.77 15.56
CA TYR A 600 3.70 -5.20 16.00
C TYR A 600 4.16 -5.76 17.35
N SER A 601 3.24 -5.84 18.31
CA SER A 601 3.56 -6.44 19.61
C SER A 601 3.88 -7.94 19.46
N ALA A 602 3.17 -8.67 18.60
CA ALA A 602 3.49 -10.07 18.30
C ALA A 602 4.85 -10.23 17.59
N VAL A 603 5.22 -9.32 16.68
CA VAL A 603 6.54 -9.30 16.03
C VAL A 603 7.63 -8.98 17.06
N ALA A 604 7.41 -8.06 17.99
CA ALA A 604 8.34 -7.78 19.08
C ALA A 604 8.53 -9.01 20.00
N MET A 605 7.45 -9.75 20.30
CA MET A 605 7.54 -11.02 21.04
C MET A 605 8.29 -12.12 20.27
N ALA A 606 8.06 -12.23 18.96
CA ALA A 606 8.81 -13.14 18.09
C ALA A 606 10.31 -12.77 18.02
N ALA A 607 10.62 -11.47 17.90
CA ALA A 607 11.96 -10.94 17.91
C ALA A 607 12.69 -11.25 19.23
N ARG A 608 12.02 -11.03 20.36
CA ARG A 608 12.54 -11.36 21.70
C ARG A 608 12.88 -12.84 21.83
N ALA A 609 11.95 -13.72 21.44
CA ALA A 609 12.16 -15.17 21.50
C ALA A 609 13.34 -15.60 20.61
N THR A 610 13.46 -15.01 19.42
CA THR A 610 14.54 -15.29 18.47
C THR A 610 15.89 -14.83 19.01
N LEU A 611 15.99 -13.59 19.47
CA LEU A 611 17.24 -13.02 20.00
C LEU A 611 17.74 -13.75 21.25
N ALA A 612 16.85 -14.10 22.18
CA ALA A 612 17.23 -14.86 23.36
C ALA A 612 17.85 -16.22 23.00
N ALA A 613 17.28 -16.89 21.99
CA ALA A 613 17.80 -18.16 21.52
C ALA A 613 19.10 -18.00 20.68
N GLU A 614 19.27 -16.89 19.95
CA GLU A 614 20.54 -16.51 19.30
C GLU A 614 21.65 -16.27 20.35
N GLU A 615 21.36 -15.56 21.43
CA GLU A 615 22.30 -15.33 22.54
C GLU A 615 22.74 -16.64 23.21
N GLU A 616 21.81 -17.55 23.47
CA GLU A 616 22.10 -18.89 24.03
C GLU A 616 23.07 -19.68 23.15
N VAL A 617 22.80 -19.72 21.83
CA VAL A 617 23.65 -20.40 20.86
C VAL A 617 25.05 -19.78 20.83
N LEU A 618 25.13 -18.45 20.73
CA LEU A 618 26.40 -17.74 20.58
C LEU A 618 27.25 -17.81 21.86
N ALA A 619 26.63 -17.90 23.03
CA ALA A 619 27.33 -18.13 24.30
C ALA A 619 28.04 -19.49 24.37
N SER A 620 27.57 -20.49 23.60
CA SER A 620 28.15 -21.84 23.56
C SER A 620 29.27 -22.01 22.52
N ALA A 621 29.52 -21.01 21.67
CA ALA A 621 30.52 -21.03 20.61
C ALA A 621 31.65 -20.02 20.89
N SER A 622 32.78 -20.13 20.19
CA SER A 622 33.95 -19.27 20.40
C SER A 622 34.61 -18.87 19.08
N GLY A 623 35.39 -17.78 19.10
CA GLY A 623 36.12 -17.25 17.95
C GLY A 623 35.65 -15.85 17.51
N ASP A 624 36.49 -15.15 16.75
CA ASP A 624 36.28 -13.73 16.41
C ASP A 624 34.97 -13.49 15.63
N ALA A 625 34.59 -14.43 14.76
CA ALA A 625 33.34 -14.34 14.01
C ALA A 625 32.11 -14.49 14.93
N VAL A 626 32.16 -15.39 15.92
CA VAL A 626 31.12 -15.53 16.95
C VAL A 626 31.04 -14.26 17.79
N ALA A 627 32.18 -13.71 18.21
CA ALA A 627 32.22 -12.48 19.00
C ALA A 627 31.60 -11.28 18.27
N ARG A 628 31.86 -11.13 16.96
CA ARG A 628 31.22 -10.11 16.12
C ARG A 628 29.72 -10.32 15.99
N LEU A 629 29.27 -11.56 15.74
CA LEU A 629 27.85 -11.88 15.64
C LEU A 629 27.13 -11.65 16.98
N ALA A 630 27.73 -12.04 18.11
CA ALA A 630 27.21 -11.81 19.46
C ALA A 630 27.14 -10.32 19.82
N ALA A 631 28.06 -9.49 19.35
CA ALA A 631 27.96 -8.04 19.50
C ALA A 631 26.73 -7.48 18.74
N ARG A 632 26.49 -7.93 17.51
CA ARG A 632 25.34 -7.52 16.69
C ARG A 632 24.00 -7.98 17.29
N VAL A 633 23.92 -9.21 17.81
CA VAL A 633 22.73 -9.72 18.50
C VAL A 633 22.42 -8.89 19.75
N ARG A 634 23.43 -8.56 20.57
CA ARG A 634 23.25 -7.68 21.74
C ARG A 634 22.79 -6.28 21.36
N GLU A 635 23.32 -5.72 20.28
CA GLU A 635 22.87 -4.43 19.77
C GLU A 635 21.40 -4.48 19.32
N ARG A 636 21.00 -5.51 18.58
CA ARG A 636 19.61 -5.76 18.19
C ARG A 636 18.68 -5.94 19.39
N ALA A 637 19.13 -6.63 20.43
CA ALA A 637 18.38 -6.79 21.68
C ALA A 637 18.19 -5.45 22.42
N ALA A 638 19.21 -4.61 22.50
CA ALA A 638 19.09 -3.27 23.07
C ALA A 638 18.10 -2.39 22.29
N ARG A 639 18.12 -2.46 20.95
CA ARG A 639 17.17 -1.76 20.07
C ARG A 639 15.72 -2.24 20.29
N LEU A 640 15.52 -3.54 20.49
CA LEU A 640 14.20 -4.11 20.77
C LEU A 640 13.62 -3.60 22.11
N ILE A 641 14.43 -3.58 23.17
CA ILE A 641 14.01 -3.04 24.48
C ILE A 641 13.58 -1.58 24.34
N ALA A 642 14.41 -0.78 23.67
CA ALA A 642 14.14 0.61 23.34
C ALA A 642 12.84 0.81 22.53
N TYR A 643 12.51 -0.11 21.63
CA TYR A 643 11.26 -0.11 20.86
C TYR A 643 10.04 -0.44 21.71
N GLU A 644 10.13 -1.44 22.59
CA GLU A 644 9.04 -1.83 23.49
C GLU A 644 8.71 -0.72 24.50
N GLU A 645 9.73 -0.02 25.03
CA GLU A 645 9.53 1.16 25.86
C GLU A 645 8.78 2.28 25.12
N ALA A 646 9.14 2.53 23.85
CA ALA A 646 8.44 3.49 23.00
C ALA A 646 6.98 3.06 22.73
N CYS A 647 6.74 1.77 22.49
CA CYS A 647 5.39 1.21 22.34
C CYS A 647 4.53 1.44 23.59
N GLY A 648 5.10 1.25 24.78
CA GLY A 648 4.42 1.45 26.05
C GLY A 648 3.97 2.90 26.29
N ARG A 649 4.64 3.89 25.70
CA ARG A 649 4.31 5.32 25.82
C ARG A 649 3.34 5.83 24.75
N ALA A 650 3.08 5.07 23.69
CA ALA A 650 2.24 5.49 22.57
C ALA A 650 0.74 5.40 22.88
N GLU A 651 -0.05 6.37 22.39
CA GLU A 651 -1.53 6.39 22.55
C GLU A 651 -2.18 5.07 22.09
N PRO A 652 -3.21 4.57 22.81
CA PRO A 652 -3.91 3.35 22.44
C PRO A 652 -4.68 3.56 21.12
N PRO A 653 -4.73 2.54 20.25
CA PRO A 653 -5.49 2.62 19.01
C PRO A 653 -7.00 2.68 19.29
N VAL A 654 -7.74 3.32 18.38
CA VAL A 654 -9.21 3.35 18.41
C VAL A 654 -9.75 2.34 17.40
N HIS A 655 -10.69 1.49 17.84
CA HIS A 655 -11.24 0.40 17.03
C HIS A 655 -12.59 0.72 16.36
N ALA A 656 -13.20 1.89 16.63
CA ALA A 656 -14.52 2.26 16.11
C ALA A 656 -14.55 3.70 15.54
N PRO A 657 -15.37 3.98 14.49
CA PRO A 657 -15.51 5.32 13.92
C PRO A 657 -15.88 6.41 14.94
N ASP A 658 -16.65 6.07 15.97
CA ASP A 658 -17.07 7.02 17.01
C ASP A 658 -15.93 7.54 17.88
N GLY A 659 -14.80 6.81 17.96
CA GLY A 659 -13.61 7.27 18.67
C GLY A 659 -12.65 8.10 17.81
N LEU A 660 -12.91 8.24 16.51
CA LEU A 660 -12.11 9.09 15.62
C LEU A 660 -12.42 10.56 15.89
N ARG A 661 -11.35 11.36 15.94
CA ARG A 661 -11.36 12.80 16.11
C ARG A 661 -10.50 13.47 15.06
N LEU A 662 -11.01 14.53 14.45
CA LEU A 662 -10.20 15.42 13.62
C LEU A 662 -9.56 16.47 14.52
N ALA A 663 -8.25 16.60 14.50
CA ALA A 663 -7.55 17.76 15.04
C ALA A 663 -7.42 18.79 13.91
N PRO A 664 -8.35 19.75 13.74
CA PRO A 664 -8.26 20.73 12.68
C PRO A 664 -7.06 21.64 12.93
N LEU A 665 -6.25 21.85 11.91
CA LEU A 665 -5.05 22.69 11.95
C LEU A 665 -5.27 24.02 11.25
N ARG A 666 -6.07 24.03 10.17
CA ARG A 666 -6.39 25.25 9.42
C ARG A 666 -7.74 25.15 8.73
N ILE A 667 -8.30 26.32 8.48
CA ILE A 667 -9.38 26.51 7.51
C ILE A 667 -8.70 26.84 6.19
N VAL A 668 -8.90 26.02 5.17
CA VAL A 668 -8.21 26.18 3.88
C VAL A 668 -8.97 27.15 2.98
N ALA A 669 -10.29 26.97 2.88
CA ALA A 669 -11.16 27.80 2.06
C ALA A 669 -12.61 27.71 2.56
N ALA A 670 -13.38 28.74 2.26
CA ALA A 670 -14.83 28.76 2.38
C ALA A 670 -15.41 29.61 1.24
N GLU A 671 -16.71 29.90 1.24
CA GLU A 671 -17.31 30.70 0.19
C GLU A 671 -16.63 32.07 0.04
N GLY A 672 -16.27 32.43 -1.19
CA GLY A 672 -15.67 33.72 -1.54
C GLY A 672 -14.19 33.93 -1.19
N ASP A 673 -13.57 33.12 -0.33
CA ASP A 673 -12.20 33.38 0.13
C ASP A 673 -11.34 32.11 0.35
N VAL A 674 -10.02 32.31 0.26
CA VAL A 674 -8.98 31.31 0.54
C VAL A 674 -8.25 31.76 1.79
N TYR A 675 -8.20 30.90 2.80
CA TYR A 675 -7.61 31.21 4.11
C TYR A 675 -6.31 30.48 4.38
N ALA A 676 -5.87 29.60 3.47
CA ALA A 676 -4.76 28.69 3.71
C ALA A 676 -3.42 29.39 4.02
N ASP A 677 -3.22 30.63 3.57
CA ASP A 677 -2.04 31.46 3.80
C ASP A 677 -2.19 32.46 4.97
N ARG A 678 -3.30 32.42 5.72
CA ARG A 678 -3.47 33.22 6.94
C ARG A 678 -2.49 32.78 8.03
N ASP A 679 -2.22 33.67 8.97
CA ASP A 679 -1.33 33.37 10.08
C ASP A 679 -1.91 32.25 10.99
N PRO A 680 -1.06 31.43 11.64
CA PRO A 680 -1.52 30.34 12.50
C PRO A 680 -2.41 30.79 13.67
N HIS A 681 -2.25 32.02 14.15
CA HIS A 681 -3.04 32.54 15.26
C HIS A 681 -4.50 32.76 14.84
N TRP A 682 -4.74 33.38 13.68
CA TRP A 682 -6.08 33.53 13.11
C TRP A 682 -6.80 32.17 13.00
N HIS A 683 -6.14 31.14 12.48
CA HIS A 683 -6.74 29.81 12.36
C HIS A 683 -7.19 29.25 13.71
N ARG A 684 -6.38 29.40 14.76
CA ARG A 684 -6.73 28.95 16.10
C ARG A 684 -7.93 29.69 16.67
N GLU A 685 -7.96 31.02 16.54
CA GLU A 685 -9.11 31.81 16.97
C GLU A 685 -10.38 31.38 16.25
N GLN A 686 -10.28 31.07 14.95
CA GLN A 686 -11.44 30.57 14.21
C GLN A 686 -11.87 29.16 14.62
N LEU A 687 -10.92 28.26 14.90
CA LEU A 687 -11.19 26.85 15.22
C LEU A 687 -11.55 26.61 16.69
N ALA A 688 -11.17 27.50 17.62
CA ALA A 688 -11.38 27.30 19.04
C ALA A 688 -12.87 27.12 19.44
N PRO A 689 -13.83 27.94 18.97
CA PRO A 689 -15.25 27.73 19.26
C PRO A 689 -15.77 26.38 18.75
N LEU A 690 -15.28 25.97 17.57
CA LEU A 690 -15.67 24.72 16.92
C LEU A 690 -15.16 23.50 17.71
N ILE A 691 -13.90 23.52 18.14
CA ILE A 691 -13.31 22.47 18.99
C ILE A 691 -14.04 22.39 20.33
N HIS A 692 -14.38 23.54 20.93
CA HIS A 692 -15.10 23.61 22.20
C HIS A 692 -16.53 23.04 22.09
N ALA A 693 -17.22 23.29 20.98
CA ALA A 693 -18.58 22.80 20.76
C ALA A 693 -18.66 21.27 20.58
N ALA A 694 -17.59 20.63 20.10
CA ALA A 694 -17.60 19.19 19.78
C ALA A 694 -16.31 18.45 20.16
N PRO A 695 -15.90 18.40 21.45
CA PRO A 695 -14.64 17.81 21.88
C PRO A 695 -14.54 16.29 21.67
N ARG A 696 -15.68 15.62 21.43
CA ARG A 696 -15.74 14.20 21.04
C ARG A 696 -15.45 13.96 19.56
N THR A 697 -15.62 14.98 18.71
CA THR A 697 -15.42 14.93 17.25
C THR A 697 -14.16 15.64 16.84
N LEU A 698 -13.81 16.72 17.54
CA LEU A 698 -12.69 17.58 17.23
C LEU A 698 -11.73 17.62 18.40
N ALA A 699 -10.44 17.47 18.09
CA ALA A 699 -9.38 17.47 19.08
C ALA A 699 -8.62 18.79 19.06
N HIS A 700 -8.28 19.29 20.25
CA HIS A 700 -7.36 20.41 20.42
C HIS A 700 -5.91 19.96 20.20
N THR A 701 -5.11 20.77 19.50
CA THR A 701 -3.65 20.57 19.36
C THR A 701 -2.91 21.60 20.19
N GLU A 702 -2.12 21.13 21.15
CA GLU A 702 -1.29 21.98 22.01
C GLU A 702 -0.19 22.64 21.18
N HIS A 703 0.12 23.90 21.51
CA HIS A 703 1.15 24.68 20.83
C HIS A 703 1.74 25.74 21.76
N ALA A 704 2.91 26.25 21.41
CA ALA A 704 3.56 27.37 22.10
C ALA A 704 4.28 28.27 21.07
N ALA A 705 4.20 29.58 21.26
CA ALA A 705 4.88 30.56 20.41
C ALA A 705 6.22 30.97 21.02
N PHE A 706 7.24 31.12 20.17
CA PHE A 706 8.59 31.49 20.59
C PHE A 706 9.19 32.53 19.65
N SER A 707 9.92 33.49 20.23
CA SER A 707 10.71 34.46 19.49
C SER A 707 12.13 33.95 19.29
N LEU A 708 12.57 33.77 18.06
CA LEU A 708 13.94 33.33 17.72
C LEU A 708 15.00 34.40 18.02
N ALA A 709 14.59 35.62 18.34
CA ALA A 709 15.45 36.69 18.83
C ALA A 709 15.83 36.52 20.32
N ASP A 710 15.06 35.74 21.09
CA ASP A 710 15.38 35.43 22.48
C ASP A 710 16.55 34.41 22.55
N PRO A 711 17.67 34.74 23.22
CA PRO A 711 18.77 33.80 23.42
C PRO A 711 18.38 32.50 24.14
N ALA A 712 17.28 32.49 24.89
CA ALA A 712 16.76 31.30 25.59
C ALA A 712 15.84 30.42 24.71
N ALA A 713 15.47 30.87 23.50
CA ALA A 713 14.48 30.20 22.66
C ALA A 713 14.85 28.75 22.32
N ASP A 714 16.10 28.49 21.96
CA ASP A 714 16.55 27.13 21.60
C ASP A 714 16.32 26.13 22.74
N GLY A 715 16.68 26.53 23.97
CA GLY A 715 16.49 25.70 25.16
C GLY A 715 15.01 25.48 25.48
N ALA A 716 14.19 26.54 25.36
CA ALA A 716 12.76 26.47 25.64
C ALA A 716 12.01 25.60 24.61
N VAL A 717 12.34 25.70 23.31
CA VAL A 717 11.76 24.87 22.25
C VAL A 717 12.15 23.41 22.41
N LEU A 718 13.40 23.12 22.80
CA LEU A 718 13.85 21.75 23.07
C LEU A 718 13.11 21.14 24.27
N ALA A 719 12.98 21.89 25.37
CA ALA A 719 12.23 21.42 26.54
C ALA A 719 10.77 21.12 26.18
N TRP A 720 10.12 22.01 25.41
CA TRP A 720 8.77 21.77 24.92
C TRP A 720 8.67 20.53 24.01
N ALA A 721 9.65 20.33 23.13
CA ALA A 721 9.69 19.19 22.23
C ALA A 721 9.90 17.85 22.96
N ASP A 722 10.69 17.84 24.03
CA ASP A 722 10.91 16.67 24.88
C ASP A 722 9.61 16.25 25.61
N GLU A 723 8.79 17.23 26.02
CA GLU A 723 7.48 16.99 26.63
C GLU A 723 6.40 16.55 25.62
N ALA A 724 6.56 16.88 24.32
CA ALA A 724 5.55 16.71 23.29
C ALA A 724 5.26 15.24 22.88
N GLY A 725 5.95 14.26 23.44
CA GLY A 725 5.71 12.83 23.23
C GLY A 725 6.21 12.32 21.88
N ALA A 726 5.40 12.42 20.82
CA ALA A 726 5.74 11.94 19.47
C ALA A 726 6.68 12.89 18.70
N GLY A 727 6.85 14.12 19.20
CA GLY A 727 7.63 15.18 18.58
C GLY A 727 6.81 16.45 18.38
N VAL A 728 7.31 17.35 17.53
CA VAL A 728 6.70 18.65 17.25
C VAL A 728 6.67 18.97 15.76
N VAL A 729 5.81 19.90 15.37
CA VAL A 729 5.86 20.58 14.08
C VAL A 729 6.10 22.06 14.36
N ILE A 730 7.13 22.63 13.75
CA ILE A 730 7.50 24.04 13.92
C ILE A 730 6.98 24.81 12.70
N HIS A 731 6.19 25.84 12.94
CA HIS A 731 5.57 26.69 11.92
C HIS A 731 6.14 28.11 11.99
N PRO A 732 6.25 28.84 10.87
CA PRO A 732 6.48 30.28 10.91
C PRO A 732 5.20 31.01 11.35
N SER A 733 5.33 32.02 12.21
CA SER A 733 4.17 32.79 12.71
C SER A 733 3.58 33.75 11.68
N THR A 734 4.32 34.12 10.62
CA THR A 734 3.90 35.07 9.58
C THR A 734 3.28 34.42 8.33
N GLY A 735 2.92 33.12 8.41
CA GLY A 735 2.38 32.34 7.28
C GLY A 735 3.45 31.65 6.43
N THR A 736 3.03 30.75 5.52
CA THR A 736 3.91 29.82 4.78
C THR A 736 4.50 30.36 3.47
N ALA A 737 4.41 31.66 3.23
CA ALA A 737 4.91 32.28 1.98
C ALA A 737 6.45 32.36 1.92
N ILE A 738 7.13 32.29 3.07
CA ILE A 738 8.59 32.47 3.19
C ILE A 738 9.29 31.18 3.63
N ALA A 739 8.63 30.37 4.46
CA ALA A 739 9.14 29.10 4.96
C ALA A 739 7.99 28.10 5.13
N VAL A 740 8.28 26.80 4.99
CA VAL A 740 7.30 25.74 5.23
C VAL A 740 7.44 25.17 6.65
N PRO A 741 6.37 24.58 7.21
CA PRO A 741 6.47 23.93 8.51
C PRO A 741 7.44 22.76 8.48
N VAL A 742 8.21 22.57 9.54
CA VAL A 742 9.18 21.46 9.66
C VAL A 742 8.74 20.51 10.75
N LYS A 743 8.70 19.20 10.43
CA LYS A 743 8.35 18.15 11.37
C LYS A 743 9.58 17.58 12.05
N CYS A 744 9.60 17.61 13.37
CA CYS A 744 10.67 17.09 14.21
C CYS A 744 10.12 15.92 15.02
N TRP A 745 10.47 14.69 14.65
CA TRP A 745 10.08 13.51 15.41
C TRP A 745 10.90 13.38 16.69
N SER A 746 10.29 12.86 17.75
CA SER A 746 11.05 12.40 18.92
C SER A 746 11.79 11.11 18.61
N GLU A 747 12.85 10.82 19.38
CA GLU A 747 13.61 9.57 19.23
C GLU A 747 12.71 8.34 19.42
N ALA A 748 11.75 8.40 20.36
CA ALA A 748 10.79 7.33 20.58
C ALA A 748 9.89 7.08 19.35
N ALA A 749 9.39 8.15 18.70
CA ALA A 749 8.54 8.01 17.52
C ALA A 749 9.32 7.50 16.30
N LEU A 750 10.57 7.95 16.15
CA LEU A 750 11.52 7.46 15.17
C LEU A 750 11.76 5.95 15.31
N ARG A 751 11.99 5.45 16.53
CA ARG A 751 12.11 4.00 16.79
C ARG A 751 10.85 3.23 16.41
N LEU A 752 9.66 3.78 16.69
CA LEU A 752 8.39 3.14 16.30
C LEU A 752 8.24 3.04 14.78
N ALA A 753 8.68 4.07 14.04
CA ALA A 753 8.67 4.08 12.59
C ALA A 753 9.63 3.05 11.99
N ASP A 754 10.82 2.85 12.57
CA ASP A 754 11.80 1.87 12.11
C ASP A 754 11.39 0.41 12.37
N GLY A 755 10.48 0.20 13.32
CA GLY A 755 10.05 -1.14 13.75
C GLY A 755 10.97 -1.75 14.83
N PRO A 756 10.68 -2.99 15.27
CA PRO A 756 11.36 -3.60 16.42
C PRO A 756 12.82 -3.97 16.17
N LEU A 757 13.20 -4.25 14.93
CA LEU A 757 14.54 -4.70 14.53
C LEU A 757 14.94 -4.15 13.15
N PRO A 758 15.18 -2.84 13.01
CA PRO A 758 15.66 -2.28 11.75
C PRO A 758 17.06 -2.83 11.40
N PRO A 759 17.43 -2.92 10.11
CA PRO A 759 18.77 -3.34 9.72
C PRO A 759 19.85 -2.47 10.37
N LEU A 760 20.96 -3.09 10.79
CA LEU A 760 22.07 -2.36 11.41
C LEU A 760 22.76 -1.40 10.43
N SER A 761 22.70 -1.72 9.13
CA SER A 761 23.29 -0.98 8.01
C SER A 761 22.34 0.01 7.36
N SER A 762 21.17 0.32 7.96
CA SER A 762 20.28 1.38 7.49
C SER A 762 20.59 2.67 8.26
N PRO A 763 21.64 3.45 7.91
CA PRO A 763 21.65 4.83 8.33
C PRO A 763 20.40 5.47 7.73
N ARG A 764 19.71 6.30 8.52
CA ARG A 764 18.75 7.22 7.91
C ARG A 764 19.56 8.11 6.99
N GLU A 765 19.33 7.98 5.69
CA GLU A 765 19.94 8.85 4.69
C GLU A 765 19.73 10.31 5.16
N PRO A 766 20.80 11.09 5.32
CA PRO A 766 20.66 12.48 5.70
C PRO A 766 20.00 13.23 4.55
N HIS A 767 18.69 13.47 4.64
CA HIS A 767 17.99 14.35 3.72
C HIS A 767 18.39 15.80 3.99
N ALA A 768 18.64 16.56 2.92
CA ALA A 768 18.92 17.98 3.02
C ALA A 768 17.59 18.73 3.22
N LEU A 769 17.30 19.11 4.47
CA LEU A 769 16.08 19.85 4.86
C LEU A 769 15.73 21.01 3.91
N ALA A 770 16.74 21.71 3.39
CA ALA A 770 16.55 22.80 2.44
C ALA A 770 15.95 22.35 1.09
N GLY A 771 16.36 21.19 0.57
CA GLY A 771 15.82 20.62 -0.67
C GLY A 771 14.38 20.15 -0.49
N ASP A 772 14.10 19.47 0.62
CA ASP A 772 12.74 19.03 0.96
C ASP A 772 11.80 20.23 1.16
N ALA A 773 12.29 21.30 1.79
CA ALA A 773 11.56 22.53 1.99
C ALA A 773 11.24 23.24 0.67
N ASP A 774 12.20 23.31 -0.27
CA ASP A 774 11.99 23.86 -1.60
C ASP A 774 10.95 23.06 -2.41
N ALA A 775 11.01 21.73 -2.35
CA ALA A 775 9.99 20.87 -2.95
C ALA A 775 8.60 21.11 -2.34
N ALA A 776 8.51 21.19 -1.01
CA ALA A 776 7.26 21.50 -0.30
C ALA A 776 6.72 22.91 -0.64
N MET A 777 7.58 23.89 -0.85
CA MET A 777 7.19 25.23 -1.30
C MET A 777 6.60 25.22 -2.71
N ARG A 778 7.20 24.49 -3.65
CA ARG A 778 6.62 24.32 -5.01
C ARG A 778 5.25 23.65 -4.96
N GLN A 779 5.11 22.60 -4.14
CA GLN A 779 3.81 21.94 -3.90
C GLN A 779 2.79 22.91 -3.31
N TRP A 780 3.21 23.74 -2.34
CA TRP A 780 2.35 24.77 -1.75
C TRP A 780 1.87 25.79 -2.77
N ALA A 781 2.78 26.30 -3.62
CA ALA A 781 2.44 27.27 -4.66
C ALA A 781 1.41 26.71 -5.67
N LEU A 782 1.58 25.46 -6.08
CA LEU A 782 0.61 24.76 -6.95
C LEU A 782 -0.75 24.58 -6.26
N SER A 783 -0.76 24.13 -5.01
CA SER A 783 -2.00 23.92 -4.27
C SER A 783 -2.74 25.22 -3.93
N MET A 784 -2.03 26.34 -3.76
CA MET A 784 -2.63 27.67 -3.65
C MET A 784 -3.21 28.15 -4.98
N GLU A 785 -2.49 27.93 -6.09
CA GLU A 785 -3.00 28.24 -7.43
C GLU A 785 -4.27 27.43 -7.76
N ALA A 786 -4.33 26.16 -7.35
CA ALA A 786 -5.52 25.32 -7.50
C ALA A 786 -6.74 25.93 -6.79
N LEU A 787 -6.56 26.37 -5.53
CA LEU A 787 -7.60 27.04 -4.75
C LEU A 787 -8.04 28.35 -5.40
N ASP A 788 -7.10 29.17 -5.87
CA ASP A 788 -7.39 30.44 -6.55
C ASP A 788 -8.15 30.25 -7.87
N ARG A 789 -7.81 29.23 -8.66
CA ARG A 789 -8.54 28.84 -9.88
C ARG A 789 -9.95 28.35 -9.55
N HIS A 790 -10.07 27.52 -8.52
CA HIS A 790 -11.36 27.02 -8.04
C HIS A 790 -12.27 28.15 -7.54
N ARG A 791 -11.73 29.11 -6.77
CA ARG A 791 -12.45 30.31 -6.31
C ARG A 791 -12.96 31.16 -7.48
N ARG A 792 -12.17 31.31 -8.54
CA ARG A 792 -12.56 32.04 -9.76
C ARG A 792 -13.58 31.29 -10.63
N GLY A 793 -13.91 30.04 -10.29
CA GLY A 793 -14.82 29.22 -11.09
C GLY A 793 -14.25 28.80 -12.44
N GLU A 794 -12.91 28.68 -12.56
CA GLU A 794 -12.26 28.11 -13.74
C GLU A 794 -12.70 26.63 -13.95
N PRO A 795 -12.60 26.09 -15.19
CA PRO A 795 -12.90 24.69 -15.47
C PRO A 795 -12.13 23.73 -14.55
N LEU A 796 -12.73 22.58 -14.22
CA LEU A 796 -12.14 21.60 -13.30
C LEU A 796 -10.75 21.15 -13.77
N GLU A 797 -10.55 20.98 -15.08
CA GLU A 797 -9.25 20.67 -15.68
C GLU A 797 -8.15 21.67 -15.29
N ARG A 798 -8.47 22.97 -15.25
CA ARG A 798 -7.50 24.02 -14.87
C ARG A 798 -7.09 23.93 -13.41
N VAL A 799 -8.01 23.55 -12.53
CA VAL A 799 -7.72 23.28 -11.11
C VAL A 799 -6.86 22.02 -11.01
N HIS A 800 -7.23 20.97 -11.75
CA HIS A 800 -6.58 19.67 -11.70
C HIS A 800 -5.17 19.66 -12.28
N GLN A 801 -4.84 20.52 -13.24
CA GLN A 801 -3.46 20.75 -13.65
C GLN A 801 -2.54 21.03 -12.45
N CYS A 802 -2.98 21.89 -11.53
CA CYS A 802 -2.22 22.25 -10.33
C CYS A 802 -2.19 21.14 -9.28
N ILE A 803 -3.33 20.50 -9.02
CA ILE A 803 -3.45 19.38 -8.06
C ILE A 803 -2.55 18.23 -8.47
N PHE A 804 -2.57 17.90 -9.76
CA PHE A 804 -1.80 16.80 -10.31
C PHE A 804 -0.30 17.09 -10.30
N ALA A 805 0.10 18.31 -10.63
CA ALA A 805 1.48 18.77 -10.50
C ALA A 805 1.96 18.73 -9.04
N ALA A 806 1.12 19.13 -8.09
CA ALA A 806 1.46 19.09 -6.67
C ALA A 806 1.66 17.64 -6.18
N LEU A 807 0.84 16.70 -6.67
CA LEU A 807 1.01 15.28 -6.40
C LEU A 807 2.25 14.71 -7.09
N ALA A 808 2.53 15.09 -8.33
CA ALA A 808 3.72 14.66 -9.08
C ALA A 808 5.01 15.03 -8.34
N LEU A 809 5.11 16.26 -7.83
CA LEU A 809 6.24 16.68 -7.00
C LEU A 809 6.32 15.98 -5.65
N LYS A 810 5.20 15.44 -5.15
CA LYS A 810 5.17 14.69 -3.89
C LYS A 810 5.59 13.24 -4.05
N LEU A 811 5.38 12.66 -5.23
CA LEU A 811 5.75 11.27 -5.54
C LEU A 811 7.16 11.15 -6.11
N GLY A 812 7.68 12.22 -6.73
CA GLY A 812 9.05 12.27 -7.23
C GLY A 812 10.08 12.83 -6.25
N ALA A 813 9.67 13.16 -5.01
CA ALA A 813 10.52 13.63 -3.92
C ALA A 813 10.56 12.53 -2.85
#